data_AF-A0A9E1VV72-F1
#
_entry.id   AF-A0A9E1VV72-F1
#
_cell.length_a   1.000
_cell.length_b   1.000
_cell.length_c   1.000
_cell.angle_alpha   90.00
_cell.angle_beta   90.00
_cell.angle_gamma   90.00
#
_symmetry.space_group_name_H-M   'P 1'
#
loop_
_entity.id
_entity.type
_entity.pdbx_description
1 polymer ?
#
loop_
_entity_poly.entity_id
_entity_poly.type
_entity_poly.pdbx_seq_one_letter_code
_entity_poly.pdbx_strand_id
1 'polypeptide(L)'
;MDRLAMFRTTLRRFTKSSAVILWMTVLLVPLLSGFIRQAFSDVAIPTSPKTEATLPEPQLNFQTLFNFSDEQSVVDTDELVEFRGYIDRFGTDLEDLSAEQLNSAGLSQLQLFLVDQVPLARGQNSRDRQLKRWQLLDQQADYEELHRQLWRAFLDDESPIRFEIGIRLASSILKNGHPSEARDVYRRLLAWPDIREGVIRQARYGIIQTFFAQEYFEDASLAARTFETAYRPDQPSWKILKAQIAISLDQPYEAITGLNGIASPTADLWRTFAQWLNSDLSDSEALHQLGLVSIPSANRNLKVLREAIIVRIADSSEYAELRARGIEFLIESEATVPSFFNFDLKPSLLVAYVDVAENVLKDRGIEKTERDRAWRLVLDGKNIDILHRRALGIFLNRESNDPERSLTSYEWLVENCAEDGSDFLLSVFFGEEGVLEKFQNLDDGVLILLVDWALRQSDVSLAANLQSLIDSPPPGVNIDAWTLRSARIQVLGGKPEIGANQLVAWFSTVDLLSLRSLDRAMQIVFDLQFLGEHEIAIRLFKQMAHLIRTAEQKKELFYWMAQSWAGLGDYPRAAIYYLESASLTGESDLLWRQSAFYKAGQSLEDAGYYSDAKKVYTMLLGNSSDPKILAKLQYRLAQIQLAEIHRGNP
;
A
#
# COMPACT_ATOMS: atom_id res chain seq x y z
N MET A 1 42.78 21.24 -31.50
CA MET A 1 43.42 20.08 -30.85
C MET A 1 43.33 20.28 -29.34
N ASP A 2 43.16 19.20 -28.59
CA ASP A 2 43.11 19.12 -27.11
C ASP A 2 41.85 19.58 -26.36
N ARG A 3 40.73 18.88 -26.59
CA ARG A 3 39.75 18.49 -25.55
C ARG A 3 39.11 17.11 -25.82
N LEU A 4 39.91 16.16 -26.33
CA LEU A 4 39.44 14.80 -26.69
C LEU A 4 40.23 13.65 -26.02
N ALA A 5 41.08 13.97 -25.02
CA ALA A 5 41.94 12.97 -24.38
C ALA A 5 41.58 12.63 -22.92
N MET A 6 40.52 13.22 -22.34
CA MET A 6 40.12 12.96 -20.94
C MET A 6 38.69 12.43 -20.80
N PHE A 7 38.23 11.66 -21.80
CA PHE A 7 36.92 10.99 -21.78
C PHE A 7 37.02 9.48 -22.14
N ARG A 8 38.24 8.91 -22.12
CA ARG A 8 38.51 7.54 -22.61
C ARG A 8 39.01 6.53 -21.58
N THR A 9 38.87 6.79 -20.27
CA THR A 9 39.35 5.85 -19.23
C THR A 9 38.35 5.48 -18.15
N THR A 10 37.04 5.59 -18.41
CA THR A 10 36.02 5.08 -17.48
C THR A 10 34.78 4.56 -18.20
N LEU A 11 34.99 3.73 -19.23
CA LEU A 11 33.91 2.92 -19.81
C LEU A 11 34.41 1.50 -20.09
N ARG A 12 34.57 0.70 -19.03
CA ARG A 12 34.58 -0.76 -19.12
C ARG A 12 34.06 -1.34 -17.81
N ARG A 13 32.95 -2.07 -17.92
CA ARG A 13 32.18 -2.80 -16.88
C ARG A 13 31.20 -1.96 -16.07
N PHE A 14 29.99 -1.80 -16.60
CA PHE A 14 28.77 -1.78 -15.80
C PHE A 14 27.70 -2.59 -16.52
N THR A 15 27.41 -3.77 -15.98
CA THR A 15 26.31 -4.64 -16.36
C THR A 15 25.05 -4.26 -15.59
N LYS A 16 23.94 -4.45 -16.30
CA LYS A 16 22.55 -4.13 -16.01
C LYS A 16 22.06 -4.59 -14.63
N SER A 17 21.58 -3.62 -13.86
CA SER A 17 20.31 -3.58 -13.11
C SER A 17 20.42 -2.42 -12.11
N SER A 18 19.31 -1.71 -11.87
CA SER A 18 19.19 -0.61 -10.87
C SER A 18 19.48 0.83 -11.31
N ALA A 19 19.44 1.17 -12.61
CA ALA A 19 19.53 2.57 -13.07
C ALA A 19 18.25 3.13 -13.72
N VAL A 20 17.08 2.50 -13.50
CA VAL A 20 15.79 2.97 -14.03
C VAL A 20 14.91 3.65 -12.96
N ILE A 21 15.30 3.64 -11.68
CA ILE A 21 14.48 4.21 -10.59
C ILE A 21 14.91 5.62 -10.16
N LEU A 22 16.02 6.18 -10.69
CA LEU A 22 16.53 7.47 -10.22
C LEU A 22 16.58 8.60 -11.27
N TRP A 23 15.84 8.46 -12.38
CA TRP A 23 15.71 9.54 -13.38
C TRP A 23 14.27 9.95 -13.70
N MET A 24 13.30 9.53 -12.88
CA MET A 24 11.88 9.89 -13.03
C MET A 24 11.30 10.77 -11.91
N THR A 25 12.12 11.28 -10.99
CA THR A 25 11.62 12.02 -9.81
C THR A 25 11.96 13.50 -9.75
N VAL A 26 12.55 14.14 -10.78
CA VAL A 26 12.97 15.57 -10.66
C VAL A 26 12.57 16.49 -11.83
N LEU A 27 11.93 16.04 -12.91
CA LEU A 27 11.51 16.95 -13.99
C LEU A 27 10.17 16.55 -14.63
N LEU A 28 9.06 16.75 -13.91
CA LEU A 28 7.71 16.85 -14.49
C LEU A 28 6.73 17.38 -13.42
N VAL A 29 6.96 18.63 -12.97
CA VAL A 29 6.07 19.37 -12.05
C VAL A 29 5.46 20.63 -12.69
N PRO A 30 5.68 20.94 -13.99
CA PRO A 30 4.75 21.84 -14.66
C PRO A 30 4.46 21.40 -16.10
N LEU A 31 3.47 20.53 -16.33
CA LEU A 31 2.89 20.31 -17.67
C LEU A 31 1.48 19.68 -17.68
N LEU A 32 0.74 19.74 -16.55
CA LEU A 32 -0.65 19.28 -16.45
C LEU A 32 -1.63 20.40 -16.08
N SER A 33 -1.35 21.63 -16.53
CA SER A 33 -2.29 22.75 -16.48
C SER A 33 -2.58 23.24 -17.90
N GLY A 34 -3.46 22.54 -18.61
CA GLY A 34 -3.98 23.03 -19.88
C GLY A 34 -4.42 21.96 -20.87
N PHE A 35 -5.52 21.26 -20.59
CA PHE A 35 -6.26 20.55 -21.64
C PHE A 35 -7.78 20.54 -21.34
N ILE A 36 -8.36 21.74 -21.28
CA ILE A 36 -9.79 21.94 -21.53
C ILE A 36 -9.91 23.16 -22.46
N ARG A 37 -9.90 22.91 -23.78
CA ARG A 37 -10.58 23.66 -24.87
C ARG A 37 -9.92 23.42 -26.23
N GLN A 38 -10.79 23.14 -27.22
CA GLN A 38 -10.61 22.96 -28.67
C GLN A 38 -10.49 21.49 -29.10
N ALA A 39 -11.13 20.98 -30.16
CA ALA A 39 -12.18 21.39 -31.10
C ALA A 39 -12.29 20.22 -32.11
N PHE A 40 -13.45 19.59 -32.32
CA PHE A 40 -14.18 19.64 -33.60
C PHE A 40 -13.39 20.18 -34.81
N SER A 41 -12.83 19.31 -35.66
CA SER A 41 -13.07 19.25 -37.12
C SER A 41 -12.07 18.36 -37.90
N ASP A 42 -12.64 17.46 -38.71
CA ASP A 42 -12.24 16.94 -40.04
C ASP A 42 -11.05 15.99 -40.30
N VAL A 43 -11.46 14.73 -40.53
CA VAL A 43 -11.08 13.67 -41.50
C VAL A 43 -9.99 13.98 -42.55
N ALA A 44 -8.99 13.09 -42.62
CA ALA A 44 -8.45 12.51 -43.87
C ALA A 44 -7.74 11.16 -43.60
N ILE A 45 -8.12 10.12 -44.38
CA ILE A 45 -7.54 8.76 -44.53
C ILE A 45 -7.07 8.65 -46.02
N PRO A 46 -6.23 7.71 -46.54
CA PRO A 46 -5.49 6.54 -45.99
C PRO A 46 -4.00 6.41 -46.42
N THR A 47 -3.27 5.39 -45.91
CA THR A 47 -2.75 4.23 -46.69
C THR A 47 -2.10 3.18 -45.78
N SER A 48 -2.70 1.98 -45.67
CA SER A 48 -2.10 0.72 -45.15
C SER A 48 -1.50 -0.12 -46.30
N PRO A 49 -0.99 -1.38 -46.15
CA PRO A 49 -0.72 -2.20 -44.93
C PRO A 49 0.58 -3.07 -44.95
N LYS A 50 0.91 -3.77 -43.84
CA LYS A 50 1.16 -5.23 -43.80
C LYS A 50 1.18 -5.87 -42.39
N THR A 51 0.30 -6.85 -42.21
CA THR A 51 0.02 -7.62 -40.98
C THR A 51 0.89 -8.86 -40.80
N GLU A 52 1.34 -9.16 -39.58
CA GLU A 52 1.61 -10.52 -39.11
C GLU A 52 1.28 -10.67 -37.60
N ALA A 53 0.58 -11.74 -37.24
CA ALA A 53 -0.14 -11.92 -35.98
C ALA A 53 0.62 -12.74 -34.93
N THR A 54 0.53 -12.36 -33.65
CA THR A 54 1.00 -13.14 -32.49
C THR A 54 0.00 -13.11 -31.32
N LEU A 55 -0.14 -14.27 -30.65
CA LEU A 55 -0.98 -14.58 -29.49
C LEU A 55 -0.77 -13.62 -28.29
N PRO A 56 -1.82 -13.31 -27.50
CA PRO A 56 -1.70 -12.50 -26.29
C PRO A 56 -1.34 -13.36 -25.06
N GLU A 57 -0.22 -13.05 -24.41
CA GLU A 57 -0.04 -13.26 -22.96
C GLU A 57 -0.50 -12.00 -22.22
N PRO A 58 -1.09 -12.11 -21.02
CA PRO A 58 -1.63 -10.97 -20.30
C PRO A 58 -0.50 -10.10 -19.76
N GLN A 59 -0.15 -9.04 -20.47
CA GLN A 59 0.57 -7.91 -19.90
C GLN A 59 -0.44 -7.04 -19.15
N LEU A 60 -0.43 -7.12 -17.82
CA LEU A 60 -1.09 -6.16 -16.93
C LEU A 60 -0.47 -4.77 -17.18
N ASN A 61 -1.13 -3.96 -18.00
CA ASN A 61 -0.81 -2.56 -18.14
C ASN A 61 -1.73 -1.74 -17.22
N PHE A 62 -1.20 -1.27 -16.09
CA PHE A 62 -1.93 -0.46 -15.12
C PHE A 62 -2.26 0.97 -15.61
N GLN A 63 -1.82 1.37 -16.82
CA GLN A 63 -2.14 2.70 -17.39
C GLN A 63 -3.56 2.81 -17.97
N THR A 64 -4.32 1.72 -18.09
CA THR A 64 -5.69 1.78 -18.67
C THR A 64 -6.78 2.24 -17.69
N LEU A 65 -6.45 2.62 -16.46
CA LEU A 65 -7.42 3.16 -15.50
C LEU A 65 -7.89 4.58 -15.84
N PHE A 66 -7.13 5.35 -16.65
CA PHE A 66 -7.29 6.81 -16.72
C PHE A 66 -7.53 7.43 -18.11
N ASN A 67 -7.66 6.65 -19.20
CA ASN A 67 -7.93 7.20 -20.53
C ASN A 67 -9.29 6.77 -21.09
N PHE A 68 -10.27 7.68 -20.98
CA PHE A 68 -11.59 7.60 -21.62
C PHE A 68 -11.78 8.79 -22.55
N SER A 69 -11.19 8.75 -23.74
CA SER A 69 -11.53 9.67 -24.83
C SER A 69 -11.90 8.90 -26.09
N ASP A 70 -12.97 9.36 -26.73
CA ASP A 70 -13.46 8.90 -28.03
C ASP A 70 -12.57 9.46 -29.14
N GLU A 71 -11.77 8.60 -29.77
CA GLU A 71 -11.20 8.90 -31.09
C GLU A 71 -11.27 7.69 -32.03
N GLN A 72 -11.42 8.04 -33.31
CA GLN A 72 -11.79 7.19 -34.43
C GLN A 72 -10.67 6.23 -34.86
N SER A 73 -11.13 5.14 -35.46
CA SER A 73 -10.33 4.07 -36.06
C SER A 73 -9.38 4.55 -37.14
N VAL A 74 -8.11 4.18 -37.03
CA VAL A 74 -7.25 3.85 -38.19
C VAL A 74 -6.40 2.65 -37.82
N VAL A 75 -6.47 1.61 -38.65
CA VAL A 75 -5.55 0.48 -38.64
C VAL A 75 -4.32 0.89 -39.44
N ASP A 76 -3.13 0.77 -38.87
CA ASP A 76 -2.01 0.31 -39.68
C ASP A 76 -1.00 -0.54 -38.89
N THR A 77 -0.43 -1.43 -39.66
CA THR A 77 0.27 -2.66 -39.36
C THR A 77 1.72 -2.46 -39.79
N ASP A 78 2.70 -2.37 -38.87
CA ASP A 78 4.12 -2.63 -39.21
C ASP A 78 5.14 -2.65 -38.04
N GLU A 79 4.83 -2.31 -36.78
CA GLU A 79 5.86 -2.29 -35.72
C GLU A 79 5.49 -3.12 -34.49
N LEU A 80 5.97 -4.38 -34.43
CA LEU A 80 6.40 -5.05 -33.19
C LEU A 80 7.20 -6.34 -33.47
N VAL A 81 7.98 -6.32 -34.56
CA VAL A 81 8.95 -7.36 -34.92
C VAL A 81 10.17 -7.40 -33.96
N GLU A 82 10.30 -6.47 -33.00
CA GLU A 82 11.51 -6.38 -32.15
C GLU A 82 11.40 -6.84 -30.67
N PHE A 83 10.26 -7.35 -30.18
CA PHE A 83 10.18 -7.78 -28.76
C PHE A 83 10.42 -9.28 -28.50
N ARG A 84 10.76 -10.06 -29.54
CA ARG A 84 11.01 -11.53 -29.42
C ARG A 84 12.45 -11.91 -29.08
N GLY A 85 13.25 -10.98 -28.54
CA GLY A 85 14.62 -11.22 -28.10
C GLY A 85 14.86 -11.32 -26.59
N TYR A 86 13.81 -11.25 -25.75
CA TYR A 86 14.00 -10.99 -24.31
C TYR A 86 13.46 -12.03 -23.32
N ILE A 87 12.86 -13.13 -23.78
CA ILE A 87 12.42 -14.23 -22.89
C ILE A 87 13.18 -15.51 -23.24
N ASP A 88 14.50 -15.43 -23.13
CA ASP A 88 15.40 -16.58 -23.10
C ASP A 88 16.68 -16.16 -22.35
N ARG A 89 16.59 -16.12 -21.01
CA ARG A 89 17.70 -16.25 -20.05
C ARG A 89 17.21 -16.10 -18.60
N PHE A 90 16.61 -17.16 -18.07
CA PHE A 90 16.70 -17.46 -16.64
C PHE A 90 17.63 -18.66 -16.47
N GLY A 91 18.87 -18.36 -16.10
CA GLY A 91 19.92 -19.29 -15.73
C GLY A 91 20.78 -18.59 -14.69
N THR A 92 20.89 -19.23 -13.53
CA THR A 92 21.53 -18.83 -12.28
C THR A 92 22.99 -18.38 -12.42
N ASP A 93 23.35 -17.29 -11.73
CA ASP A 93 24.67 -17.06 -11.13
C ASP A 93 24.51 -15.95 -10.06
N LEU A 94 24.33 -16.34 -8.80
CA LEU A 94 24.20 -15.45 -7.64
C LEU A 94 25.08 -15.91 -6.46
N GLU A 95 26.22 -16.54 -6.75
CA GLU A 95 27.12 -17.04 -5.70
C GLU A 95 28.24 -16.07 -5.28
N ASP A 96 28.37 -14.88 -5.88
CA ASP A 96 29.49 -13.95 -5.56
C ASP A 96 29.03 -12.53 -5.18
N LEU A 97 28.22 -12.39 -4.12
CA LEU A 97 28.03 -11.10 -3.44
C LEU A 97 28.46 -11.22 -1.97
N SER A 98 29.53 -10.51 -1.61
CA SER A 98 30.05 -10.53 -0.25
C SER A 98 29.19 -9.68 0.70
N ALA A 99 29.14 -10.08 1.97
CA ALA A 99 28.31 -9.45 3.01
C ALA A 99 28.62 -7.97 3.28
N GLU A 100 29.79 -7.47 2.87
CA GLU A 100 30.18 -6.06 3.04
C GLU A 100 29.58 -5.16 1.95
N GLN A 101 29.36 -5.67 0.73
CA GLN A 101 28.78 -4.90 -0.38
C GLN A 101 27.26 -4.74 -0.25
N LEU A 102 26.59 -5.65 0.44
CA LEU A 102 25.15 -5.58 0.73
C LEU A 102 24.84 -4.57 1.85
N ASN A 103 25.81 -4.30 2.73
CA ASN A 103 25.66 -3.41 3.88
C ASN A 103 25.62 -1.91 3.47
N SER A 104 26.25 -1.54 2.36
CA SER A 104 26.26 -0.17 1.83
C SER A 104 25.04 0.17 0.95
N ALA A 105 24.21 -0.83 0.60
CA ALA A 105 23.12 -0.70 -0.38
C ALA A 105 21.70 -0.72 0.20
N GLY A 106 21.51 -0.94 1.51
CA GLY A 106 20.20 -0.85 2.17
C GLY A 106 19.21 -1.98 1.89
N LEU A 107 19.68 -3.16 1.42
CA LEU A 107 18.84 -4.28 0.98
C LEU A 107 18.63 -5.35 2.08
N SER A 108 17.89 -5.00 3.13
CA SER A 108 17.71 -5.87 4.32
C SER A 108 16.89 -7.15 4.07
N GLN A 109 15.91 -7.13 3.16
CA GLN A 109 15.08 -8.31 2.85
C GLN A 109 15.83 -9.41 2.12
N LEU A 110 16.71 -9.04 1.18
CA LEU A 110 17.60 -9.99 0.50
C LEU A 110 18.60 -10.62 1.49
N GLN A 111 18.97 -9.89 2.53
CA GLN A 111 19.87 -10.35 3.58
C GLN A 111 19.23 -11.42 4.47
N LEU A 112 17.94 -11.28 4.80
CA LEU A 112 17.19 -12.29 5.55
C LEU A 112 17.07 -13.61 4.77
N PHE A 113 16.78 -13.50 3.46
CA PHE A 113 16.71 -14.63 2.54
C PHE A 113 18.06 -15.39 2.41
N LEU A 114 19.18 -14.66 2.30
CA LEU A 114 20.52 -15.25 2.20
C LEU A 114 21.00 -15.85 3.54
N VAL A 115 20.56 -15.32 4.68
CA VAL A 115 20.86 -15.86 6.02
C VAL A 115 20.17 -17.21 6.26
N ASP A 116 19.14 -17.59 5.51
CA ASP A 116 18.45 -18.89 5.67
C ASP A 116 19.00 -19.98 4.71
N GLN A 117 19.53 -19.61 3.55
CA GLN A 117 19.90 -20.56 2.47
C GLN A 117 21.40 -20.94 2.41
N VAL A 118 22.30 -20.15 3.03
CA VAL A 118 23.77 -20.37 2.89
C VAL A 118 24.33 -21.28 4.02
N PRO A 119 25.13 -22.33 3.71
CA PRO A 119 25.80 -23.14 4.73
C PRO A 119 26.83 -22.33 5.55
N LEU A 120 27.03 -22.66 6.83
CA LEU A 120 28.07 -22.02 7.65
C LEU A 120 29.46 -22.26 7.03
N ALA A 121 30.20 -21.17 6.73
CA ALA A 121 31.60 -21.27 6.34
C ALA A 121 32.45 -21.82 7.49
N ARG A 122 33.57 -22.52 7.19
CA ARG A 122 34.50 -23.03 8.22
C ARG A 122 35.00 -21.88 9.10
N GLY A 123 34.63 -21.89 10.38
CA GLY A 123 35.02 -20.90 11.38
C GLY A 123 33.94 -19.87 11.74
N GLN A 124 32.81 -19.82 11.02
CA GLN A 124 31.66 -19.02 11.45
C GLN A 124 30.85 -19.75 12.53
N ASN A 125 30.52 -19.04 13.60
CA ASN A 125 29.72 -19.56 14.69
C ASN A 125 28.23 -19.46 14.35
N SER A 126 27.46 -20.53 14.55
CA SER A 126 25.99 -20.53 14.44
C SER A 126 25.35 -19.43 15.30
N ARG A 127 26.03 -19.06 16.39
CA ARG A 127 25.68 -17.96 17.31
C ARG A 127 25.62 -16.58 16.65
N ASP A 128 26.64 -16.18 15.89
CA ASP A 128 26.73 -14.83 15.33
C ASP A 128 25.72 -14.64 14.19
N ARG A 129 25.40 -15.74 13.49
CA ARG A 129 24.33 -15.81 12.48
C ARG A 129 22.96 -15.55 13.10
N GLN A 130 22.65 -16.20 14.23
CA GLN A 130 21.35 -16.06 14.88
C GLN A 130 21.15 -14.66 15.48
N LEU A 131 22.19 -14.07 16.08
CA LEU A 131 22.15 -12.69 16.56
C LEU A 131 21.92 -11.69 15.42
N LYS A 132 22.56 -11.91 14.27
CA LYS A 132 22.38 -11.08 13.08
C LYS A 132 20.99 -11.22 12.48
N ARG A 133 20.40 -12.42 12.51
CA ARG A 133 19.00 -12.66 12.10
C ARG A 133 18.02 -11.86 12.96
N TRP A 134 18.15 -11.92 14.28
CA TRP A 134 17.30 -11.15 15.18
C TRP A 134 17.45 -9.64 14.99
N GLN A 135 18.66 -9.15 14.71
CA GLN A 135 18.88 -7.74 14.37
C GLN A 135 18.17 -7.33 13.08
N LEU A 136 18.15 -8.19 12.06
CA LEU A 136 17.45 -7.92 10.80
C LEU A 136 15.92 -7.93 10.97
N LEU A 137 15.38 -8.85 11.77
CA LEU A 137 13.96 -8.88 12.10
C LEU A 137 13.52 -7.64 12.90
N ASP A 138 14.32 -7.19 13.87
CA ASP A 138 14.06 -5.94 14.63
C ASP A 138 14.08 -4.70 13.72
N GLN A 139 14.95 -4.68 12.70
CA GLN A 139 15.02 -3.60 11.70
C GLN A 139 13.86 -3.61 10.71
N GLN A 140 13.27 -4.78 10.45
CA GLN A 140 12.16 -4.95 9.49
C GLN A 140 10.78 -4.80 10.13
N ALA A 141 10.72 -4.56 11.45
CA ALA A 141 9.48 -4.53 12.21
C ALA A 141 8.65 -5.83 12.11
N ASP A 142 9.28 -6.97 11.78
CA ASP A 142 8.64 -8.29 11.79
C ASP A 142 8.67 -8.88 13.21
N TYR A 143 7.84 -8.28 14.05
CA TYR A 143 7.87 -8.47 15.48
C TYR A 143 7.26 -9.79 15.95
N GLU A 144 6.29 -10.35 15.22
CA GLU A 144 5.68 -11.63 15.59
C GLU A 144 6.69 -12.77 15.47
N GLU A 145 7.44 -12.81 14.38
CA GLU A 145 8.43 -13.84 14.16
C GLU A 145 9.63 -13.66 15.09
N LEU A 146 10.08 -12.42 15.31
CA LEU A 146 11.11 -12.11 16.30
C LEU A 146 10.69 -12.55 17.71
N HIS A 147 9.46 -12.25 18.10
CA HIS A 147 8.91 -12.60 19.40
C HIS A 147 8.87 -14.11 19.60
N ARG A 148 8.33 -14.88 18.65
CA ARG A 148 8.30 -16.35 18.74
C ARG A 148 9.69 -16.96 18.88
N GLN A 149 10.65 -16.47 18.10
CA GLN A 149 12.02 -16.99 18.14
C GLN A 149 12.75 -16.65 19.44
N LEU A 150 12.66 -15.39 19.90
CA LEU A 150 13.30 -14.95 21.15
C LEU A 150 12.66 -15.61 22.36
N TRP A 151 11.34 -15.81 22.37
CA TRP A 151 10.64 -16.45 23.48
C TRP A 151 11.02 -17.92 23.65
N ARG A 152 11.08 -18.69 22.55
CA ARG A 152 11.57 -20.08 22.59
C ARG A 152 13.02 -20.15 23.05
N ALA A 153 13.91 -19.34 22.47
CA ALA A 153 15.32 -19.31 22.84
C ALA A 153 15.54 -18.88 24.30
N PHE A 154 14.68 -18.02 24.85
CA PHE A 154 14.74 -17.58 26.24
C PHE A 154 14.36 -18.69 27.24
N LEU A 155 13.45 -19.60 26.85
CA LEU A 155 13.02 -20.71 27.71
C LEU A 155 13.94 -21.93 27.62
N ASP A 156 14.52 -22.19 26.44
CA ASP A 156 15.25 -23.43 26.18
C ASP A 156 16.76 -23.35 26.49
N ASP A 157 17.33 -22.15 26.63
CA ASP A 157 18.79 -21.94 26.78
C ASP A 157 19.21 -21.69 28.24
N GLU A 158 19.97 -22.63 28.82
CA GLU A 158 20.52 -22.54 30.18
C GLU A 158 21.90 -21.85 30.24
N SER A 159 22.43 -21.36 29.12
CA SER A 159 23.72 -20.68 29.07
C SER A 159 23.61 -19.20 29.47
N PRO A 160 24.74 -18.53 29.81
CA PRO A 160 24.75 -17.10 30.15
C PRO A 160 24.23 -16.14 29.05
N ILE A 161 24.02 -16.63 27.82
CA ILE A 161 23.47 -15.85 26.71
C ILE A 161 21.97 -15.56 26.88
N ARG A 162 21.26 -16.40 27.65
CA ARG A 162 19.83 -16.22 27.97
C ARG A 162 19.52 -14.86 28.56
N PHE A 163 20.47 -14.27 29.28
CA PHE A 163 20.35 -12.92 29.83
C PHE A 163 20.31 -11.85 28.73
N GLU A 164 21.12 -11.98 27.69
CA GLU A 164 21.09 -11.08 26.54
C GLU A 164 19.80 -11.27 25.73
N ILE A 165 19.40 -12.54 25.52
CA ILE A 165 18.14 -12.89 24.83
C ILE A 165 16.95 -12.30 25.59
N GLY A 166 16.88 -12.47 26.91
CA GLY A 166 15.78 -11.95 27.74
C GLY A 166 15.70 -10.43 27.73
N ILE A 167 16.83 -9.72 27.78
CA ILE A 167 16.84 -8.25 27.70
C ILE A 167 16.33 -7.79 26.32
N ARG A 168 16.77 -8.45 25.23
CA ARG A 168 16.29 -8.15 23.87
C ARG A 168 14.81 -8.44 23.71
N LEU A 169 14.35 -9.59 24.20
CA LEU A 169 12.95 -10.00 24.20
C LEU A 169 12.08 -8.98 24.93
N ALA A 170 12.41 -8.67 26.18
CA ALA A 170 11.65 -7.71 26.98
C ALA A 170 11.64 -6.31 26.35
N SER A 171 12.77 -5.86 25.80
CA SER A 171 12.86 -4.56 25.12
C SER A 171 12.03 -4.52 23.84
N SER A 172 12.00 -5.62 23.08
CA SER A 172 11.16 -5.76 21.88
C SER A 172 9.67 -5.74 22.25
N ILE A 173 9.27 -6.53 23.25
CA ILE A 173 7.88 -6.58 23.75
C ILE A 173 7.43 -5.19 24.21
N LEU A 174 8.30 -4.47 24.94
CA LEU A 174 8.00 -3.11 25.41
C LEU A 174 7.81 -2.13 24.24
N LYS A 175 8.69 -2.15 23.22
CA LYS A 175 8.55 -1.31 22.02
C LYS A 175 7.25 -1.56 21.28
N ASN A 176 6.73 -2.78 21.35
CA ASN A 176 5.50 -3.19 20.68
C ASN A 176 4.23 -2.94 21.51
N GLY A 177 4.32 -2.11 22.56
CA GLY A 177 3.14 -1.73 23.34
C GLY A 177 2.63 -2.80 24.31
N HIS A 178 3.45 -3.79 24.68
CA HIS A 178 3.08 -4.86 25.62
C HIS A 178 3.84 -4.77 26.97
N PRO A 179 3.75 -3.65 27.72
CA PRO A 179 4.61 -3.39 28.87
C PRO A 179 4.43 -4.37 30.04
N SER A 180 3.23 -4.93 30.28
CA SER A 180 3.01 -5.95 31.31
C SER A 180 3.86 -7.20 31.05
N GLU A 181 3.85 -7.69 29.82
CA GLU A 181 4.57 -8.90 29.43
C GLU A 181 6.08 -8.66 29.46
N ALA A 182 6.53 -7.50 28.98
CA ALA A 182 7.93 -7.10 29.08
C ALA A 182 8.40 -7.07 30.55
N ARG A 183 7.56 -6.54 31.46
CA ARG A 183 7.84 -6.52 32.89
C ARG A 183 7.99 -7.92 33.47
N ASP A 184 7.16 -8.87 33.05
CA ASP A 184 7.25 -10.26 33.50
C ASP A 184 8.56 -10.92 33.03
N VAL A 185 9.00 -10.66 31.80
CA VAL A 185 10.31 -11.13 31.31
C VAL A 185 11.45 -10.51 32.14
N TYR A 186 11.41 -9.20 32.41
CA TYR A 186 12.42 -8.56 33.27
C TYR A 186 12.42 -9.11 34.70
N ARG A 187 11.25 -9.38 35.29
CA ARG A 187 11.14 -9.99 36.62
C ARG A 187 11.69 -11.42 36.65
N ARG A 188 11.42 -12.21 35.61
CA ARG A 188 11.98 -13.56 35.46
C ARG A 188 13.49 -13.53 35.34
N LEU A 189 14.05 -12.58 34.57
CA LEU A 189 15.50 -12.36 34.51
C LEU A 189 16.09 -12.10 35.90
N LEU A 190 15.45 -11.23 36.69
CA LEU A 190 15.91 -10.88 38.04
C LEU A 190 15.78 -12.03 39.06
N ALA A 191 14.92 -13.02 38.79
CA ALA A 191 14.74 -14.18 39.65
C ALA A 191 15.80 -15.27 39.42
N TRP A 192 16.60 -15.19 38.35
CA TRP A 192 17.57 -16.22 38.04
C TRP A 192 18.85 -16.14 38.88
N PRO A 193 19.41 -17.30 39.27
CA PRO A 193 20.71 -17.36 39.93
C PRO A 193 21.83 -16.91 38.97
N ASP A 194 22.91 -16.39 39.54
CA ASP A 194 24.14 -15.99 38.84
C ASP A 194 23.97 -14.88 37.77
N ILE A 195 22.90 -14.09 37.87
CA ILE A 195 22.69 -12.93 37.00
C ILE A 195 23.77 -11.85 37.24
N ARG A 196 24.38 -11.40 36.14
CA ARG A 196 25.41 -10.35 36.17
C ARG A 196 24.82 -8.99 36.52
N GLU A 197 25.54 -8.19 37.30
CA GLU A 197 25.09 -6.86 37.74
C GLU A 197 24.68 -5.93 36.59
N GLY A 198 25.37 -6.00 35.44
CA GLY A 198 24.99 -5.23 34.25
C GLY A 198 23.58 -5.57 33.73
N VAL A 199 23.20 -6.85 33.80
CA VAL A 199 21.86 -7.33 33.38
C VAL A 199 20.82 -6.94 34.42
N ILE A 200 21.15 -7.03 35.72
CA ILE A 200 20.26 -6.55 36.81
C ILE A 200 19.93 -5.07 36.57
N ARG A 201 20.94 -4.25 36.28
CA ARG A 201 20.76 -2.83 35.99
C ARG A 201 19.86 -2.60 34.77
N GLN A 202 20.09 -3.31 33.67
CA GLN A 202 19.26 -3.19 32.47
C GLN A 202 17.81 -3.64 32.71
N ALA A 203 17.60 -4.75 33.43
CA ALA A 203 16.27 -5.24 33.76
C ALA A 203 15.50 -4.28 34.67
N ARG A 204 16.15 -3.71 35.69
CA ARG A 204 15.53 -2.70 36.57
C ARG A 204 15.19 -1.42 35.82
N TYR A 205 16.08 -0.96 34.93
CA TYR A 205 15.78 0.18 34.06
C TYR A 205 14.58 -0.12 33.14
N GLY A 206 14.54 -1.31 32.52
CA GLY A 206 13.42 -1.74 31.70
C GLY A 206 12.09 -1.83 32.46
N ILE A 207 12.10 -2.29 33.72
CA ILE A 207 10.91 -2.29 34.59
C ILE A 207 10.38 -0.86 34.80
N ILE A 208 11.23 0.12 35.03
CA ILE A 208 10.80 1.53 35.16
C ILE A 208 10.11 2.00 33.87
N GLN A 209 10.70 1.69 32.71
CA GLN A 209 10.10 2.02 31.43
C GLN A 209 8.75 1.33 31.22
N THR A 210 8.58 0.09 31.72
CA THR A 210 7.28 -0.60 31.66
C THR A 210 6.22 0.07 32.53
N PHE A 211 6.58 0.60 33.71
CA PHE A 211 5.63 1.34 34.56
C PHE A 211 5.22 2.64 33.87
N PHE A 212 6.20 3.38 33.33
CA PHE A 212 5.95 4.61 32.59
C PHE A 212 5.04 4.38 31.37
N ALA A 213 5.30 3.33 30.58
CA ALA A 213 4.50 2.98 29.41
C ALA A 213 3.06 2.53 29.75
N GLN A 214 2.78 2.19 31.01
CA GLN A 214 1.44 1.89 31.52
C GLN A 214 0.82 3.02 32.30
N GLU A 215 1.44 4.20 32.30
CA GLU A 215 0.97 5.38 33.03
C GLU A 215 0.92 5.18 34.55
N TYR A 216 1.64 4.17 35.07
CA TYR A 216 1.85 3.97 36.50
C TYR A 216 3.01 4.86 36.97
N PHE A 217 2.80 6.18 36.90
CA PHE A 217 3.86 7.18 37.08
C PHE A 217 4.43 7.18 38.51
N GLU A 218 3.61 6.94 39.53
CA GLU A 218 4.03 6.83 40.92
C GLU A 218 4.94 5.61 41.14
N ASP A 219 4.58 4.45 40.57
CA ASP A 219 5.39 3.23 40.62
C ASP A 219 6.69 3.41 39.85
N ALA A 220 6.63 4.06 38.68
CA ALA A 220 7.82 4.41 37.90
C ALA A 220 8.76 5.32 38.71
N SER A 221 8.22 6.32 39.41
CA SER A 221 8.98 7.25 40.25
C SER A 221 9.62 6.54 41.45
N LEU A 222 8.88 5.68 42.15
CA LEU A 222 9.40 4.89 43.27
C LEU A 222 10.52 3.94 42.83
N ALA A 223 10.30 3.21 41.73
CA ALA A 223 11.30 2.34 41.14
C ALA A 223 12.53 3.14 40.67
N ALA A 224 12.32 4.33 40.12
CA ALA A 224 13.40 5.21 39.67
C ALA A 224 14.27 5.74 40.81
N ARG A 225 13.68 6.17 41.93
CA ARG A 225 14.42 6.59 43.14
C ARG A 225 15.28 5.45 43.70
N THR A 226 14.71 4.24 43.73
CA THR A 226 15.42 3.03 44.18
C THR A 226 16.61 2.72 43.26
N PHE A 227 16.40 2.82 41.95
CA PHE A 227 17.43 2.60 40.95
C PHE A 227 18.56 3.66 41.03
N GLU A 228 18.20 4.93 41.21
CA GLU A 228 19.16 6.03 41.33
C GLU A 228 20.04 5.89 42.58
N THR A 229 19.43 5.53 43.70
CA THR A 229 20.15 5.29 44.96
C THR A 229 21.18 4.16 44.81
N ALA A 230 20.81 3.09 44.09
CA ALA A 230 21.67 1.93 43.89
C ALA A 230 22.79 2.17 42.88
N TYR A 231 22.52 2.89 41.77
CA TYR A 231 23.39 2.92 40.60
C TYR A 231 23.95 4.28 40.21
N ARG A 232 23.38 5.37 40.72
CA ARG A 232 23.72 6.77 40.37
C ARG A 232 23.96 6.95 38.85
N PRO A 233 23.00 6.58 37.99
CA PRO A 233 23.15 6.67 36.54
C PRO A 233 23.26 8.14 36.11
N ASP A 234 24.25 8.45 35.26
CA ASP A 234 24.49 9.81 34.76
C ASP A 234 24.27 9.94 33.24
N GLN A 235 23.68 8.92 32.62
CA GLN A 235 23.42 8.92 31.18
C GLN A 235 22.29 9.89 30.83
N PRO A 236 22.38 10.62 29.69
CA PRO A 236 21.31 11.53 29.25
C PRO A 236 19.93 10.87 29.14
N SER A 237 19.87 9.62 28.67
CA SER A 237 18.64 8.83 28.55
C SER A 237 17.93 8.65 29.90
N TRP A 238 18.69 8.44 30.98
CA TRP A 238 18.14 8.35 32.33
C TRP A 238 17.52 9.66 32.79
N LYS A 239 18.23 10.77 32.61
CA LYS A 239 17.76 12.10 33.02
C LYS A 239 16.51 12.51 32.23
N ILE A 240 16.44 12.17 30.95
CA ILE A 240 15.24 12.37 30.12
C ILE A 240 14.06 11.54 30.65
N LEU A 241 14.25 10.25 30.94
CA LEU A 241 13.18 9.41 31.50
C LEU A 241 12.69 9.95 32.85
N LYS A 242 13.60 10.39 33.74
CA LYS A 242 13.21 11.03 35.00
C LYS A 242 12.42 12.31 34.79
N ALA A 243 12.84 13.15 33.85
CA ALA A 243 12.13 14.38 33.53
C ALA A 243 10.72 14.10 33.00
N GLN A 244 10.56 13.09 32.15
CA GLN A 244 9.25 12.63 31.67
C GLN A 244 8.37 12.15 32.83
N ILE A 245 8.90 11.31 33.73
CA ILE A 245 8.18 10.86 34.93
C ILE A 245 7.76 12.06 35.80
N ALA A 246 8.65 13.04 36.02
CA ALA A 246 8.36 14.23 36.81
C ALA A 246 7.27 15.10 36.17
N ILE A 247 7.32 15.32 34.85
CA ILE A 247 6.27 16.03 34.10
C ILE A 247 4.92 15.31 34.25
N SER A 248 4.90 13.97 34.12
CA SER A 248 3.68 13.17 34.30
C SER A 248 3.12 13.22 35.73
N LEU A 249 3.93 13.57 36.72
CA LEU A 249 3.54 13.73 38.13
C LEU A 249 3.29 15.19 38.52
N ASP A 250 3.13 16.09 37.55
CA ASP A 250 2.94 17.53 37.76
C ASP A 250 4.08 18.19 38.57
N GLN A 251 5.31 17.75 38.32
CA GLN A 251 6.55 18.25 38.94
C GLN A 251 7.47 18.88 37.88
N PRO A 252 7.04 19.92 37.15
CA PRO A 252 7.81 20.48 36.04
C PRO A 252 9.16 21.05 36.48
N TYR A 253 9.26 21.61 37.69
CA TYR A 253 10.52 22.10 38.24
C TYR A 253 11.60 21.00 38.38
N GLU A 254 11.22 19.79 38.80
CA GLU A 254 12.15 18.66 38.90
C GLU A 254 12.65 18.23 37.50
N ALA A 255 11.78 18.29 36.50
CA ALA A 255 12.15 18.02 35.12
C ALA A 255 13.14 19.06 34.56
N ILE A 256 12.89 20.35 34.78
CA ILE A 256 13.78 21.44 34.35
C ILE A 256 15.17 21.27 34.96
N THR A 257 15.23 21.09 36.28
CA THR A 257 16.51 20.92 36.99
C THR A 257 17.25 19.66 36.56
N GLY A 258 16.55 18.55 36.33
CA GLY A 258 17.13 17.29 35.87
C GLY A 258 17.65 17.33 34.42
N LEU A 259 17.05 18.17 33.56
CA LEU A 259 17.45 18.32 32.17
C LEU A 259 18.55 19.37 31.95
N ASN A 260 18.87 20.19 32.94
CA ASN A 260 19.89 21.22 32.81
C ASN A 260 21.26 20.63 32.42
N GLY A 261 21.90 21.26 31.42
CA GLY A 261 23.22 20.86 30.91
C GLY A 261 23.22 19.67 29.94
N ILE A 262 22.05 19.11 29.60
CA ILE A 262 21.95 18.03 28.59
C ILE A 262 21.74 18.64 27.21
N ALA A 263 22.75 18.58 26.35
CA ALA A 263 22.66 18.99 24.95
C ALA A 263 22.11 17.82 24.10
N SER A 264 20.80 17.80 23.87
CA SER A 264 20.14 16.84 23.00
C SER A 264 18.80 17.41 22.55
N PRO A 265 18.40 17.28 21.27
CA PRO A 265 17.10 17.78 20.80
C PRO A 265 15.93 17.24 21.65
N THR A 266 15.99 15.99 22.09
CA THR A 266 14.97 15.40 22.96
C THR A 266 14.92 16.10 24.33
N ALA A 267 16.07 16.37 24.92
CA ALA A 267 16.14 17.06 26.21
C ALA A 267 15.68 18.52 26.08
N ASP A 268 16.01 19.17 24.97
CA ASP A 268 15.60 20.56 24.70
C ASP A 268 14.07 20.67 24.55
N LEU A 269 13.43 19.78 23.78
CA LEU A 269 11.97 19.73 23.66
C LEU A 269 11.27 19.54 25.02
N TRP A 270 11.69 18.55 25.81
CA TRP A 270 11.09 18.30 27.13
C TRP A 270 11.38 19.41 28.14
N ARG A 271 12.55 20.07 28.05
CA ARG A 271 12.89 21.19 28.91
C ARG A 271 12.01 22.39 28.60
N THR A 272 11.86 22.76 27.32
CA THR A 272 10.97 23.85 26.92
C THR A 272 9.53 23.57 27.34
N PHE A 273 9.05 22.34 27.18
CA PHE A 273 7.73 21.95 27.62
C PHE A 273 7.56 22.04 29.14
N ALA A 274 8.54 21.58 29.92
CA ALA A 274 8.52 21.70 31.38
C ALA A 274 8.57 23.17 31.85
N GLN A 275 9.36 24.02 31.19
CA GLN A 275 9.41 25.45 31.47
C GLN A 275 8.07 26.14 31.21
N TRP A 276 7.39 25.77 30.12
CA TRP A 276 6.04 26.26 29.85
C TRP A 276 5.03 25.78 30.92
N LEU A 277 5.05 24.49 31.29
CA LEU A 277 4.20 23.97 32.38
C LEU A 277 4.47 24.67 33.73
N ASN A 278 5.73 25.02 34.01
CA ASN A 278 6.11 25.75 35.21
C ASN A 278 5.78 27.26 35.16
N SER A 279 5.19 27.73 34.05
CA SER A 279 4.95 29.16 33.77
C SER A 279 6.23 30.03 33.72
N ASP A 280 7.39 29.42 33.44
CA ASP A 280 8.66 30.13 33.22
C ASP A 280 8.75 30.74 31.81
N LEU A 281 7.93 30.24 30.88
CA LEU A 281 7.82 30.73 29.51
C LEU A 281 6.34 31.03 29.19
N SER A 282 6.10 32.12 28.48
CA SER A 282 4.81 32.37 27.82
C SER A 282 4.63 31.44 26.60
N ASP A 283 3.39 31.33 26.11
CA ASP A 283 3.06 30.50 24.93
C ASP A 283 3.93 30.88 23.72
N SER A 284 4.07 32.19 23.42
CA SER A 284 4.89 32.68 22.32
C SER A 284 6.36 32.29 22.46
N GLU A 285 6.93 32.46 23.66
CA GLU A 285 8.33 32.14 23.92
C GLU A 285 8.57 30.63 23.82
N ALA A 286 7.67 29.81 24.37
CA ALA A 286 7.78 28.36 24.29
C ALA A 286 7.68 27.86 22.84
N LEU A 287 6.71 28.34 22.06
CA LEU A 287 6.55 28.00 20.65
C LEU A 287 7.77 28.42 19.81
N HIS A 288 8.31 29.63 20.05
CA HIS A 288 9.52 30.09 19.40
C HIS A 288 10.72 29.20 19.73
N GLN A 289 10.92 28.85 21.00
CA GLN A 289 12.02 27.97 21.42
C GLN A 289 11.91 26.57 20.79
N LEU A 290 10.70 26.00 20.69
CA LEU A 290 10.46 24.71 20.02
C LEU A 290 10.83 24.77 18.53
N GLY A 291 10.55 25.90 17.86
CA GLY A 291 10.93 26.13 16.46
C GLY A 291 12.44 26.19 16.23
N LEU A 292 13.23 26.58 17.24
CA LEU A 292 14.69 26.65 17.17
C LEU A 292 15.38 25.30 17.40
N VAL A 293 14.67 24.29 17.92
CA VAL A 293 15.26 22.97 18.17
C VAL A 293 15.59 22.28 16.85
N SER A 294 16.88 22.08 16.59
CA SER A 294 17.38 21.42 15.39
C SER A 294 17.15 19.90 15.46
N ILE A 295 16.12 19.42 14.76
CA ILE A 295 15.79 17.99 14.66
C ILE A 295 16.34 17.41 13.36
N PRO A 296 17.12 16.31 13.39
CA PRO A 296 17.57 15.63 12.18
C PRO A 296 16.39 15.23 11.27
N SER A 297 16.51 15.43 9.97
CA SER A 297 15.42 15.19 9.00
C SER A 297 14.89 13.75 9.03
N ALA A 298 15.77 12.78 9.28
CA ALA A 298 15.44 11.36 9.38
C ALA A 298 14.72 10.96 10.69
N ASN A 299 14.71 11.81 11.72
CA ASN A 299 14.14 11.46 13.02
C ASN A 299 12.65 11.82 13.12
N ARG A 300 11.79 10.96 12.55
CA ARG A 300 10.32 11.13 12.56
C ARG A 300 9.75 11.26 13.96
N ASN A 301 10.19 10.42 14.90
CA ASN A 301 9.66 10.40 16.28
C ASN A 301 9.88 11.72 17.03
N LEU A 302 11.02 12.39 16.82
CA LEU A 302 11.25 13.70 17.44
C LEU A 302 10.43 14.81 16.79
N LYS A 303 10.17 14.73 15.47
CA LYS A 303 9.25 15.66 14.81
C LYS A 303 7.83 15.50 15.38
N VAL A 304 7.35 14.27 15.49
CA VAL A 304 6.05 13.94 16.10
C VAL A 304 5.97 14.46 17.53
N LEU A 305 7.01 14.26 18.35
CA LEU A 305 7.06 14.81 19.70
C LEU A 305 6.99 16.35 19.70
N ARG A 306 7.76 17.02 18.84
CA ARG A 306 7.74 18.49 18.74
C ARG A 306 6.36 18.99 18.34
N GLU A 307 5.76 18.41 17.31
CA GLU A 307 4.42 18.82 16.86
C GLU A 307 3.35 18.55 17.92
N ALA A 308 3.44 17.43 18.66
CA ALA A 308 2.53 17.17 19.78
C ALA A 308 2.65 18.21 20.91
N ILE A 309 3.88 18.65 21.22
CA ILE A 309 4.10 19.74 22.18
C ILE A 309 3.55 21.06 21.63
N ILE A 310 3.81 21.39 20.36
CA ILE A 310 3.30 22.61 19.72
C ILE A 310 1.77 22.63 19.79
N VAL A 311 1.10 21.55 19.41
CA VAL A 311 -0.37 21.43 19.47
C VAL A 311 -0.89 21.64 20.89
N ARG A 312 -0.18 21.13 21.91
CA ARG A 312 -0.55 21.31 23.32
C ARG A 312 -0.43 22.76 23.78
N ILE A 313 0.61 23.47 23.36
CA ILE A 313 0.87 24.85 23.78
C ILE A 313 0.01 25.85 23.00
N ALA A 314 -0.21 25.58 21.71
CA ALA A 314 -0.96 26.43 20.78
C ALA A 314 -2.48 26.35 20.98
N ASP A 315 -2.97 26.37 22.22
CA ASP A 315 -4.40 26.22 22.55
C ASP A 315 -5.21 27.50 22.28
N SER A 316 -4.58 28.67 22.34
CA SER A 316 -5.26 29.93 22.03
C SER A 316 -5.56 30.08 20.52
N SER A 317 -6.62 30.84 20.19
CA SER A 317 -6.99 31.11 18.80
C SER A 317 -5.93 31.90 18.03
N GLU A 318 -5.05 32.62 18.72
CA GLU A 318 -3.91 33.32 18.11
C GLU A 318 -2.96 32.36 17.39
N TYR A 319 -2.79 31.14 17.92
CA TYR A 319 -1.88 30.13 17.36
C TYR A 319 -2.62 29.04 16.56
N ALA A 320 -3.86 29.30 16.14
CA ALA A 320 -4.70 28.32 15.47
C ALA A 320 -4.07 27.71 14.22
N GLU A 321 -3.30 28.49 13.44
CA GLU A 321 -2.60 27.98 12.25
C GLU A 321 -1.49 26.98 12.60
N LEU A 322 -0.70 27.28 13.63
CA LEU A 322 0.35 26.39 14.12
C LEU A 322 -0.28 25.10 14.65
N ARG A 323 -1.37 25.22 15.41
CA ARG A 323 -2.12 24.07 15.91
C ARG A 323 -2.67 23.21 14.76
N ALA A 324 -3.29 23.82 13.75
CA ALA A 324 -3.85 23.10 12.60
C ALA A 324 -2.76 22.33 11.84
N ARG A 325 -1.64 22.98 11.50
CA ARG A 325 -0.51 22.32 10.81
C ARG A 325 0.12 21.21 11.64
N GLY A 326 0.25 21.43 12.95
CA GLY A 326 0.73 20.40 13.87
C GLY A 326 -0.19 19.16 13.87
N ILE A 327 -1.50 19.36 13.92
CA ILE A 327 -2.47 18.25 13.88
C ILE A 327 -2.47 17.55 12.51
N GLU A 328 -2.44 18.30 11.40
CA GLU A 328 -2.32 17.72 10.04
C GLU A 328 -1.07 16.82 9.95
N PHE A 329 0.08 17.29 10.44
CA PHE A 329 1.31 16.50 10.48
C PHE A 329 1.17 15.24 11.35
N LEU A 330 0.53 15.35 12.52
CA LEU A 330 0.33 14.19 13.39
C LEU A 330 -0.54 13.13 12.72
N ILE A 331 -1.59 13.53 12.00
CA ILE A 331 -2.46 12.63 11.22
C ILE A 331 -1.67 11.97 10.10
N GLU A 332 -0.95 12.75 9.28
CA GLU A 332 -0.12 12.22 8.18
C GLU A 332 0.98 11.27 8.70
N SER A 333 1.50 11.54 9.90
CA SER A 333 2.61 10.77 10.43
C SER A 333 2.24 9.33 10.80
N GLU A 334 0.96 9.01 11.00
CA GLU A 334 0.46 7.74 11.56
C GLU A 334 1.21 7.28 12.84
N ALA A 335 2.03 8.15 13.42
CA ALA A 335 2.95 7.79 14.47
C ALA A 335 2.20 7.87 15.79
N THR A 336 2.48 6.92 16.68
CA THR A 336 1.88 6.93 18.00
C THR A 336 2.34 8.17 18.76
N VAL A 337 1.42 9.11 18.94
CA VAL A 337 1.61 10.27 19.82
C VAL A 337 1.76 9.75 21.25
N PRO A 338 2.74 10.24 22.03
CA PRO A 338 2.86 9.86 23.43
C PRO A 338 1.52 10.05 24.15
N SER A 339 1.04 9.03 24.85
CA SER A 339 -0.29 9.01 25.47
C SER A 339 -0.54 10.20 26.41
N PHE A 340 0.54 10.71 27.00
CA PHE A 340 0.58 11.96 27.75
C PHE A 340 -0.16 13.14 27.06
N PHE A 341 -0.09 13.27 25.73
CA PHE A 341 -0.72 14.37 25.02
C PHE A 341 -2.21 14.14 24.71
N ASN A 342 -2.77 12.93 24.93
CA ASN A 342 -4.18 12.56 24.82
C ASN A 342 -5.04 13.45 23.91
N PHE A 343 -4.72 13.49 22.61
CA PHE A 343 -5.48 14.26 21.62
C PHE A 343 -6.45 13.34 20.89
N ASP A 344 -7.70 13.78 20.76
CA ASP A 344 -8.56 13.29 19.69
C ASP A 344 -8.27 14.13 18.44
N LEU A 345 -7.42 13.62 17.55
CA LEU A 345 -6.85 14.39 16.44
C LEU A 345 -7.94 14.92 15.48
N LYS A 346 -8.97 14.12 15.15
CA LYS A 346 -9.96 14.52 14.14
C LYS A 346 -10.84 15.69 14.63
N PRO A 347 -11.47 15.64 15.82
CA PRO A 347 -12.23 16.77 16.35
C PRO A 347 -11.33 17.97 16.67
N SER A 348 -10.10 17.74 17.15
CA SER A 348 -9.16 18.83 17.43
C SER A 348 -8.79 19.60 16.16
N LEU A 349 -8.64 18.90 15.02
CA LEU A 349 -8.39 19.54 13.73
C LEU A 349 -9.54 20.46 13.33
N LEU A 350 -10.80 20.01 13.51
CA LEU A 350 -11.96 20.85 13.21
C LEU A 350 -12.00 22.12 14.05
N VAL A 351 -11.69 22.03 15.35
CA VAL A 351 -11.63 23.20 16.22
C VAL A 351 -10.53 24.15 15.77
N ALA A 352 -9.34 23.63 15.42
CA ALA A 352 -8.26 24.44 14.87
C ALA A 352 -8.66 25.15 13.57
N TYR A 353 -9.32 24.46 12.64
CA TYR A 353 -9.79 25.06 11.41
C TYR A 353 -10.86 26.13 11.61
N VAL A 354 -11.77 25.96 12.58
CA VAL A 354 -12.74 27.01 12.91
C VAL A 354 -12.01 28.27 13.38
N ASP A 355 -11.05 28.15 14.30
CA ASP A 355 -10.29 29.31 14.78
C ASP A 355 -9.47 29.97 13.66
N VAL A 356 -8.84 29.16 12.80
CA VAL A 356 -8.13 29.66 11.60
C VAL A 356 -9.09 30.44 10.70
N ALA A 357 -10.26 29.88 10.39
CA ALA A 357 -11.26 30.53 9.54
C ALA A 357 -11.74 31.86 10.14
N GLU A 358 -12.01 31.89 11.45
CA GLU A 358 -12.45 33.09 12.15
C GLU A 358 -11.40 34.21 12.13
N ASN A 359 -10.12 33.87 12.33
CA ASN A 359 -9.02 34.83 12.22
C ASN A 359 -8.93 35.39 10.80
N VAL A 360 -9.02 34.54 9.77
CA VAL A 360 -8.97 34.98 8.38
C VAL A 360 -10.12 35.93 8.04
N LEU A 361 -11.34 35.62 8.49
CA LEU A 361 -12.50 36.51 8.29
C LEU A 361 -12.30 37.87 8.98
N LYS A 362 -11.84 37.84 10.24
CA LYS A 362 -11.55 39.05 11.03
C LYS A 362 -10.49 39.93 10.36
N ASP A 363 -9.37 39.35 9.95
CA ASP A 363 -8.26 40.08 9.33
C ASP A 363 -8.62 40.68 7.98
N ARG A 364 -9.59 40.08 7.28
CA ARG A 364 -10.12 40.57 6.00
C ARG A 364 -11.31 41.52 6.16
N GLY A 365 -11.78 41.77 7.38
CA GLY A 365 -12.96 42.59 7.65
C GLY A 365 -14.22 42.03 6.99
N ILE A 366 -14.42 40.72 7.09
CA ILE A 366 -15.59 40.00 6.58
C ILE A 366 -16.38 39.51 7.78
N GLU A 367 -17.65 39.92 7.88
CA GLU A 367 -18.53 39.40 8.92
C GLU A 367 -18.92 37.94 8.63
N LYS A 368 -19.16 37.14 9.68
CA LYS A 368 -19.58 35.72 9.54
C LYS A 368 -20.90 35.57 8.75
N THR A 369 -21.69 36.63 8.68
CA THR A 369 -22.95 36.73 7.91
C THR A 369 -22.71 36.95 6.41
N GLU A 370 -21.56 37.49 5.99
CA GLU A 370 -21.19 37.76 4.59
C GLU A 370 -20.70 36.50 3.84
N ARG A 371 -21.51 35.44 3.87
CA ARG A 371 -21.14 34.10 3.36
C ARG A 371 -20.69 34.09 1.90
N ASP A 372 -21.34 34.85 1.02
CA ASP A 372 -20.99 34.91 -0.40
C ASP A 372 -19.62 35.57 -0.64
N ARG A 373 -19.21 36.46 0.27
CA ARG A 373 -17.88 37.09 0.22
C ARG A 373 -16.82 36.12 0.73
N ALA A 374 -17.12 35.35 1.77
CA ALA A 374 -16.26 34.29 2.27
C ALA A 374 -16.09 33.15 1.24
N TRP A 375 -17.16 32.71 0.58
CA TRP A 375 -17.08 31.68 -0.48
C TRP A 375 -16.21 32.11 -1.67
N ARG A 376 -16.29 33.39 -2.08
CA ARG A 376 -15.39 33.92 -3.11
C ARG A 376 -13.92 33.89 -2.71
N LEU A 377 -13.59 34.00 -1.42
CA LEU A 377 -12.21 33.81 -0.96
C LEU A 377 -11.76 32.36 -1.09
N VAL A 378 -12.64 31.40 -0.82
CA VAL A 378 -12.33 29.98 -0.98
C VAL A 378 -12.13 29.64 -2.46
N LEU A 379 -13.03 30.06 -3.34
CA LEU A 379 -13.00 29.68 -4.75
C LEU A 379 -11.96 30.46 -5.57
N ASP A 380 -11.91 31.80 -5.44
CA ASP A 380 -11.13 32.68 -6.31
C ASP A 380 -9.86 33.24 -5.66
N GLY A 381 -9.57 32.82 -4.43
CA GLY A 381 -8.47 33.33 -3.63
C GLY A 381 -7.10 32.93 -4.14
N LYS A 382 -6.55 33.67 -5.12
CA LYS A 382 -5.16 33.47 -5.60
C LYS A 382 -4.08 33.89 -4.59
N ASN A 383 -4.45 34.64 -3.55
CA ASN A 383 -3.54 35.24 -2.56
C ASN A 383 -3.92 34.86 -1.11
N ILE A 384 -4.38 33.63 -0.90
CA ILE A 384 -4.71 33.09 0.42
C ILE A 384 -4.03 31.74 0.55
N ASP A 385 -3.46 31.45 1.73
CA ASP A 385 -2.80 30.18 1.97
C ASP A 385 -3.79 29.02 1.83
N ILE A 386 -3.32 27.87 1.38
CA ILE A 386 -4.18 26.72 1.13
C ILE A 386 -4.83 26.20 2.42
N LEU A 387 -4.11 26.27 3.56
CA LEU A 387 -4.65 25.96 4.88
C LEU A 387 -5.84 26.87 5.20
N HIS A 388 -5.70 28.18 4.95
CA HIS A 388 -6.77 29.15 5.19
C HIS A 388 -7.99 28.87 4.32
N ARG A 389 -7.79 28.52 3.04
CA ARG A 389 -8.90 28.17 2.14
C ARG A 389 -9.62 26.91 2.63
N ARG A 390 -8.87 25.87 3.00
CA ARG A 390 -9.42 24.61 3.54
C ARG A 390 -10.20 24.86 4.84
N ALA A 391 -9.60 25.57 5.77
CA ALA A 391 -10.23 25.95 7.04
C ALA A 391 -11.52 26.75 6.82
N LEU A 392 -11.50 27.76 5.94
CA LEU A 392 -12.68 28.54 5.56
C LEU A 392 -13.76 27.68 4.90
N GLY A 393 -13.42 26.80 3.96
CA GLY A 393 -14.38 25.92 3.30
C GLY A 393 -15.09 25.00 4.31
N ILE A 394 -14.32 24.41 5.22
CA ILE A 394 -14.85 23.56 6.31
C ILE A 394 -15.74 24.37 7.25
N PHE A 395 -15.31 25.56 7.67
CA PHE A 395 -16.11 26.46 8.51
C PHE A 395 -17.43 26.83 7.85
N LEU A 396 -17.40 27.23 6.57
CA LEU A 396 -18.60 27.66 5.84
C LEU A 396 -19.59 26.51 5.63
N ASN A 397 -19.12 25.28 5.40
CA ASN A 397 -19.99 24.11 5.33
C ASN A 397 -20.74 23.86 6.63
N ARG A 398 -20.03 23.95 7.76
CA ARG A 398 -20.63 23.69 9.08
C ARG A 398 -21.69 24.73 9.44
N GLU A 399 -21.51 25.97 9.00
CA GLU A 399 -22.46 27.06 9.22
C GLU A 399 -23.59 27.11 8.16
N SER A 400 -23.47 26.35 7.08
CA SER A 400 -24.42 26.30 5.98
C SER A 400 -25.49 25.25 6.22
N ASN A 401 -26.76 25.65 6.12
CA ASN A 401 -27.89 24.71 5.98
C ASN A 401 -28.32 24.54 4.51
N ASP A 402 -27.53 25.07 3.57
CA ASP A 402 -27.79 25.03 2.13
C ASP A 402 -27.09 23.82 1.50
N PRO A 403 -27.84 22.79 1.07
CA PRO A 403 -27.25 21.56 0.53
C PRO A 403 -26.44 21.79 -0.75
N GLU A 404 -26.82 22.74 -1.61
CA GLU A 404 -26.09 23.00 -2.86
C GLU A 404 -24.71 23.59 -2.59
N ARG A 405 -24.60 24.47 -1.59
CA ARG A 405 -23.32 25.06 -1.19
C ARG A 405 -22.41 24.04 -0.50
N SER A 406 -22.99 23.15 0.31
CA SER A 406 -22.24 22.05 0.93
C SER A 406 -21.65 21.12 -0.13
N LEU A 407 -22.41 20.82 -1.19
CA LEU A 407 -21.95 20.02 -2.32
C LEU A 407 -20.74 20.66 -3.02
N THR A 408 -20.86 21.92 -3.45
CA THR A 408 -19.77 22.64 -4.12
C THR A 408 -18.50 22.67 -3.25
N SER A 409 -18.66 22.74 -1.93
CA SER A 409 -17.50 22.72 -1.06
C SER A 409 -16.87 21.35 -0.89
N TYR A 410 -17.65 20.28 -0.84
CA TYR A 410 -17.09 18.94 -0.70
C TYR A 410 -16.31 18.57 -1.97
N GLU A 411 -16.85 18.87 -3.14
CA GLU A 411 -16.13 18.73 -4.42
C GLU A 411 -14.82 19.52 -4.38
N TRP A 412 -14.89 20.80 -4.02
CA TRP A 412 -13.72 21.66 -3.90
C TRP A 412 -12.68 21.11 -2.90
N LEU A 413 -13.10 20.59 -1.75
CA LEU A 413 -12.21 20.00 -0.75
C LEU A 413 -11.49 18.76 -1.28
N VAL A 414 -12.23 17.86 -1.95
CA VAL A 414 -11.64 16.63 -2.52
C VAL A 414 -10.60 16.97 -3.57
N GLU A 415 -10.92 17.90 -4.47
CA GLU A 415 -9.99 18.33 -5.52
C GLU A 415 -8.75 19.05 -4.96
N ASN A 416 -8.94 20.00 -4.03
CA ASN A 416 -7.83 20.84 -3.54
C ASN A 416 -6.89 20.08 -2.60
N CYS A 417 -7.41 19.15 -1.78
CA CYS A 417 -6.55 18.29 -0.97
C CYS A 417 -5.66 17.39 -1.84
N ALA A 418 -6.15 16.95 -3.01
CA ALA A 418 -5.34 16.19 -3.96
C ALA A 418 -4.26 17.06 -4.62
N GLU A 419 -4.55 18.32 -4.93
CA GLU A 419 -3.59 19.24 -5.56
C GLU A 419 -2.47 19.70 -4.63
N ASP A 420 -2.75 19.90 -3.33
CA ASP A 420 -1.79 20.44 -2.36
C ASP A 420 -1.03 19.38 -1.56
N GLY A 421 -1.33 18.09 -1.79
CA GLY A 421 -0.71 16.96 -1.10
C GLY A 421 -1.29 16.67 0.29
N SER A 422 -2.46 17.22 0.61
CA SER A 422 -3.17 16.98 1.89
C SER A 422 -4.30 15.96 1.76
N ASP A 423 -4.23 15.06 0.79
CA ASP A 423 -5.29 14.11 0.47
C ASP A 423 -5.46 13.00 1.53
N PHE A 424 -4.44 12.80 2.38
CA PHE A 424 -4.57 12.01 3.61
C PHE A 424 -5.72 12.49 4.52
N LEU A 425 -6.06 13.79 4.45
CA LEU A 425 -7.16 14.38 5.23
C LEU A 425 -8.55 13.98 4.72
N LEU A 426 -8.67 13.45 3.49
CA LEU A 426 -9.98 13.03 2.97
C LEU A 426 -10.60 11.91 3.81
N SER A 427 -9.77 11.02 4.37
CA SER A 427 -10.18 9.99 5.32
C SER A 427 -10.60 10.53 6.70
N VAL A 428 -10.17 11.76 7.03
CA VAL A 428 -10.56 12.46 8.27
C VAL A 428 -11.91 13.12 8.08
N PHE A 429 -12.13 13.75 6.91
CA PHE A 429 -13.34 14.49 6.61
C PHE A 429 -14.53 13.59 6.29
N PHE A 430 -14.29 12.52 5.53
CA PHE A 430 -15.34 11.67 4.99
C PHE A 430 -15.19 10.23 5.48
N GLY A 431 -16.33 9.58 5.74
CA GLY A 431 -16.40 8.15 6.10
C GLY A 431 -17.25 7.89 7.33
N GLU A 432 -17.27 6.65 7.81
CA GLU A 432 -18.10 6.29 8.99
C GLU A 432 -17.76 7.11 10.24
N GLU A 433 -16.47 7.40 10.41
CA GLU A 433 -15.92 8.27 11.45
C GLU A 433 -15.41 9.60 10.87
N GLY A 434 -15.94 9.99 9.70
CA GLY A 434 -15.63 11.26 9.07
C GLY A 434 -16.22 12.41 9.86
N VAL A 435 -15.47 13.49 10.03
CA VAL A 435 -15.91 14.63 10.85
C VAL A 435 -16.83 15.60 10.12
N LEU A 436 -16.93 15.50 8.78
CA LEU A 436 -17.85 16.32 7.98
C LEU A 436 -19.09 15.53 7.59
N GLU A 437 -18.92 14.36 6.96
CA GLU A 437 -20.05 13.60 6.45
C GLU A 437 -19.73 12.11 6.27
N LYS A 438 -20.76 11.27 6.37
CA LYS A 438 -20.67 9.84 6.07
C LYS A 438 -20.76 9.59 4.57
N PHE A 439 -20.07 8.56 4.09
CA PHE A 439 -20.11 8.22 2.66
C PHE A 439 -21.53 7.99 2.13
N GLN A 440 -22.44 7.39 2.91
CA GLN A 440 -23.83 7.14 2.48
C GLN A 440 -24.66 8.41 2.28
N ASN A 441 -24.23 9.53 2.83
CA ASN A 441 -24.94 10.80 2.78
C ASN A 441 -24.35 11.76 1.72
N LEU A 442 -23.26 11.35 1.07
CA LEU A 442 -22.63 12.14 0.02
C LEU A 442 -23.40 11.99 -1.30
N ASP A 443 -23.42 13.07 -2.05
CA ASP A 443 -23.92 13.06 -3.43
C ASP A 443 -22.99 12.26 -4.35
N ASP A 444 -23.57 11.71 -5.42
CA ASP A 444 -22.87 10.95 -6.46
C ASP A 444 -21.63 11.70 -6.98
N GLY A 445 -21.72 13.02 -7.20
CA GLY A 445 -20.61 13.86 -7.67
C GLY A 445 -19.37 13.78 -6.78
N VAL A 446 -19.56 13.92 -5.47
CA VAL A 446 -18.47 13.82 -4.48
C VAL A 446 -17.95 12.39 -4.38
N LEU A 447 -18.85 11.41 -4.40
CA LEU A 447 -18.48 9.99 -4.37
C LEU A 447 -17.58 9.62 -5.55
N ILE A 448 -17.84 10.13 -6.75
CA ILE A 448 -16.99 9.89 -7.93
C ILE A 448 -15.59 10.43 -7.72
N LEU A 449 -15.46 11.66 -7.21
CA LEU A 449 -14.16 12.26 -6.92
C LEU A 449 -13.39 11.43 -5.87
N LEU A 450 -14.08 10.92 -4.85
CA LEU A 450 -13.50 10.05 -3.83
C LEU A 450 -13.13 8.67 -4.40
N VAL A 451 -13.90 8.09 -5.33
CA VAL A 451 -13.53 6.86 -6.05
C VAL A 451 -12.22 7.07 -6.81
N ASP A 452 -12.11 8.16 -7.57
CA ASP A 452 -10.89 8.46 -8.34
C ASP A 452 -9.69 8.71 -7.43
N TRP A 453 -9.88 9.40 -6.30
CA TRP A 453 -8.86 9.54 -5.27
C TRP A 453 -8.41 8.18 -4.72
N ALA A 454 -9.34 7.31 -4.31
CA ALA A 454 -9.02 5.99 -3.78
C ALA A 454 -8.25 5.12 -4.81
N LEU A 455 -8.64 5.19 -6.09
CA LEU A 455 -7.93 4.51 -7.18
C LEU A 455 -6.51 5.05 -7.36
N ARG A 456 -6.28 6.37 -7.27
CA ARG A 456 -4.93 6.96 -7.33
C ARG A 456 -4.04 6.50 -6.18
N GLN A 457 -4.63 6.30 -4.99
CA GLN A 457 -3.95 5.75 -3.82
C GLN A 457 -3.76 4.23 -3.88
N SER A 458 -4.18 3.58 -4.97
CA SER A 458 -4.19 2.11 -5.13
C SER A 458 -5.04 1.37 -4.09
N ASP A 459 -5.96 2.07 -3.40
CA ASP A 459 -6.94 1.47 -2.49
C ASP A 459 -8.21 1.09 -3.27
N VAL A 460 -8.09 0.02 -4.04
CA VAL A 460 -9.18 -0.50 -4.90
C VAL A 460 -10.36 -0.99 -4.05
N SER A 461 -10.12 -1.42 -2.82
CA SER A 461 -11.16 -1.85 -1.88
C SER A 461 -12.04 -0.67 -1.45
N LEU A 462 -11.42 0.46 -1.06
CA LEU A 462 -12.15 1.68 -0.75
C LEU A 462 -12.87 2.23 -1.98
N ALA A 463 -12.23 2.21 -3.15
CA ALA A 463 -12.87 2.61 -4.40
C ALA A 463 -14.14 1.79 -4.68
N ALA A 464 -14.12 0.47 -4.49
CA ALA A 464 -15.30 -0.37 -4.65
C ALA A 464 -16.38 -0.12 -3.58
N ASN A 465 -15.99 0.21 -2.35
CA ASN A 465 -16.93 0.65 -1.31
C ASN A 465 -17.68 1.92 -1.72
N LEU A 466 -16.94 2.95 -2.13
CA LEU A 466 -17.51 4.22 -2.57
C LEU A 466 -18.34 4.06 -3.86
N GLN A 467 -17.84 3.30 -4.84
CA GLN A 467 -18.52 3.02 -6.10
C GLN A 467 -19.87 2.30 -5.91
N SER A 468 -20.04 1.58 -4.80
CA SER A 468 -21.30 0.89 -4.46
C SER A 468 -22.39 1.84 -3.98
N LEU A 469 -22.03 3.07 -3.59
CA LEU A 469 -22.95 4.08 -3.08
C LEU A 469 -23.45 5.02 -4.19
N ILE A 470 -22.88 4.91 -5.39
CA ILE A 470 -23.26 5.76 -6.52
C ILE A 470 -24.46 5.16 -7.23
N ASP A 471 -25.58 5.87 -7.20
CA ASP A 471 -26.87 5.37 -7.72
C ASP A 471 -26.95 5.46 -9.25
N SER A 472 -26.30 6.45 -9.87
CA SER A 472 -26.40 6.67 -11.31
C SER A 472 -25.10 7.17 -11.95
N PRO A 473 -24.88 6.91 -13.26
CA PRO A 473 -23.77 7.52 -13.99
C PRO A 473 -23.89 9.05 -13.98
N PRO A 474 -22.76 9.78 -14.02
CA PRO A 474 -22.79 11.24 -14.13
C PRO A 474 -23.55 11.69 -15.39
N PRO A 475 -24.21 12.87 -15.36
CA PRO A 475 -24.86 13.42 -16.53
C PRO A 475 -23.90 13.51 -17.74
N GLY A 476 -24.31 12.96 -18.87
CA GLY A 476 -23.52 12.95 -20.11
C GLY A 476 -22.51 11.81 -20.24
N VAL A 477 -22.33 10.97 -19.20
CA VAL A 477 -21.51 9.76 -19.29
C VAL A 477 -22.30 8.63 -19.95
N ASN A 478 -21.65 7.91 -20.87
CA ASN A 478 -22.24 6.73 -21.51
C ASN A 478 -22.50 5.63 -20.46
N ILE A 479 -23.76 5.18 -20.37
CA ILE A 479 -24.19 4.21 -19.34
C ILE A 479 -23.46 2.87 -19.45
N ASP A 480 -23.20 2.38 -20.67
CA ASP A 480 -22.49 1.12 -20.89
C ASP A 480 -21.03 1.22 -20.40
N ALA A 481 -20.37 2.33 -20.71
CA ALA A 481 -18.99 2.59 -20.27
C ALA A 481 -18.90 2.70 -18.75
N TRP A 482 -19.88 3.37 -18.14
CA TRP A 482 -19.99 3.46 -16.68
C TRP A 482 -20.21 2.10 -16.03
N THR A 483 -21.15 1.30 -16.53
CA THR A 483 -21.44 -0.03 -15.98
C THR A 483 -20.23 -0.94 -16.05
N LEU A 484 -19.50 -0.94 -17.18
CA LEU A 484 -18.25 -1.70 -17.31
C LEU A 484 -17.17 -1.23 -16.33
N ARG A 485 -16.98 0.10 -16.17
CA ARG A 485 -16.02 0.66 -15.21
C ARG A 485 -16.39 0.27 -13.78
N SER A 486 -17.64 0.49 -13.39
CA SER A 486 -18.15 0.13 -12.06
C SER A 486 -17.97 -1.36 -11.81
N ALA A 487 -18.42 -2.23 -12.71
CA ALA A 487 -18.32 -3.67 -12.53
C ALA A 487 -16.86 -4.13 -12.34
N ARG A 488 -15.93 -3.55 -13.09
CA ARG A 488 -14.50 -3.86 -12.94
C ARG A 488 -13.94 -3.39 -11.60
N ILE A 489 -14.26 -2.16 -11.17
CA ILE A 489 -13.85 -1.65 -9.85
C ILE A 489 -14.38 -2.58 -8.75
N GLN A 490 -15.65 -3.00 -8.83
CA GLN A 490 -16.25 -3.91 -7.86
C GLN A 490 -15.54 -5.26 -7.81
N VAL A 491 -15.25 -5.87 -8.97
CA VAL A 491 -14.51 -7.15 -9.05
C VAL A 491 -13.11 -7.02 -8.43
N LEU A 492 -12.34 -6.02 -8.85
CA LEU A 492 -10.96 -5.84 -8.40
C LEU A 492 -10.87 -5.39 -6.93
N GLY A 493 -11.90 -4.70 -6.41
CA GLY A 493 -12.00 -4.28 -5.01
C GLY A 493 -12.61 -5.30 -4.07
N GLY A 494 -12.65 -6.59 -4.46
CA GLY A 494 -13.09 -7.68 -3.59
C GLY A 494 -14.60 -7.87 -3.47
N LYS A 495 -15.39 -7.30 -4.39
CA LYS A 495 -16.85 -7.43 -4.46
C LYS A 495 -17.30 -8.09 -5.78
N PRO A 496 -16.83 -9.32 -6.07
CA PRO A 496 -17.03 -9.96 -7.37
C PRO A 496 -18.50 -10.21 -7.70
N GLU A 497 -19.33 -10.53 -6.70
CA GLU A 497 -20.77 -10.74 -6.90
C GLU A 497 -21.51 -9.45 -7.31
N ILE A 498 -21.14 -8.29 -6.76
CA ILE A 498 -21.75 -7.01 -7.15
C ILE A 498 -21.40 -6.69 -8.60
N GLY A 499 -20.11 -6.77 -8.95
CA GLY A 499 -19.67 -6.53 -10.32
C GLY A 499 -20.29 -7.49 -11.33
N ALA A 500 -20.38 -8.78 -10.98
CA ALA A 500 -21.04 -9.77 -11.82
C ALA A 500 -22.53 -9.47 -12.03
N ASN A 501 -23.25 -9.10 -10.97
CA ASN A 501 -24.68 -8.76 -11.09
C ASN A 501 -24.91 -7.53 -11.95
N GLN A 502 -24.02 -6.53 -11.88
CA GLN A 502 -24.06 -5.37 -12.78
C GLN A 502 -23.90 -5.79 -14.25
N LEU A 503 -22.97 -6.69 -14.56
CA LEU A 503 -22.81 -7.23 -15.92
C LEU A 503 -24.03 -8.02 -16.38
N VAL A 504 -24.61 -8.87 -15.53
CA VAL A 504 -25.84 -9.62 -15.87
C VAL A 504 -27.00 -8.69 -16.17
N ALA A 505 -27.21 -7.67 -15.32
CA ALA A 505 -28.26 -6.68 -15.54
C ALA A 505 -28.05 -5.98 -16.90
N TRP A 506 -26.83 -5.53 -17.17
CA TRP A 506 -26.49 -4.88 -18.42
C TRP A 506 -26.70 -5.79 -19.65
N PHE A 507 -26.24 -7.04 -19.61
CA PHE A 507 -26.48 -8.02 -20.69
C PHE A 507 -27.97 -8.23 -20.99
N SER A 508 -28.85 -8.11 -20.01
CA SER A 508 -30.30 -8.29 -20.22
C SER A 508 -31.00 -7.08 -20.84
N THR A 509 -30.36 -5.90 -20.81
CA THR A 509 -30.92 -4.66 -21.38
C THR A 509 -30.50 -4.40 -22.83
N VAL A 510 -29.50 -5.12 -23.34
CA VAL A 510 -28.91 -4.85 -24.65
C VAL A 510 -29.20 -5.98 -25.63
N ASP A 511 -29.99 -5.70 -26.66
CA ASP A 511 -30.28 -6.68 -27.73
C ASP A 511 -29.03 -7.04 -28.57
N LEU A 512 -28.11 -6.07 -28.73
CA LEU A 512 -26.88 -6.16 -29.51
C LEU A 512 -25.76 -5.32 -28.86
N LEU A 513 -24.73 -5.97 -28.32
CA LEU A 513 -23.51 -5.28 -27.87
C LEU A 513 -22.57 -5.00 -29.04
N SER A 514 -21.90 -3.85 -29.02
CA SER A 514 -20.74 -3.64 -29.89
C SER A 514 -19.65 -4.66 -29.56
N LEU A 515 -18.85 -5.08 -30.56
CA LEU A 515 -17.71 -5.99 -30.33
C LEU A 515 -16.80 -5.47 -29.21
N ARG A 516 -16.52 -4.16 -29.21
CA ARG A 516 -15.67 -3.51 -28.20
C ARG A 516 -16.25 -3.60 -26.79
N SER A 517 -17.57 -3.47 -26.64
CA SER A 517 -18.25 -3.58 -25.35
C SER A 517 -18.24 -5.02 -24.84
N LEU A 518 -18.39 -6.00 -25.75
CA LEU A 518 -18.28 -7.42 -25.43
C LEU A 518 -16.85 -7.80 -24.99
N ASP A 519 -15.82 -7.32 -25.70
CA ASP A 519 -14.41 -7.57 -25.36
C ASP A 519 -14.06 -7.01 -23.97
N ARG A 520 -14.55 -5.81 -23.65
CA ARG A 520 -14.37 -5.21 -22.31
C ARG A 520 -15.07 -6.01 -21.23
N ALA A 521 -16.28 -6.52 -21.50
CA ALA A 521 -16.97 -7.38 -20.56
C ALA A 521 -16.20 -8.69 -20.33
N MET A 522 -15.64 -9.28 -21.39
CA MET A 522 -14.78 -10.46 -21.32
C MET A 522 -13.55 -10.22 -20.45
N GLN A 523 -12.91 -9.05 -20.53
CA GLN A 523 -11.77 -8.70 -19.65
C GLN A 523 -12.15 -8.76 -18.17
N ILE A 524 -13.35 -8.31 -17.79
CA ILE A 524 -13.81 -8.37 -16.40
C ILE A 524 -14.06 -9.82 -15.96
N VAL A 525 -14.56 -10.67 -16.86
CA VAL A 525 -14.67 -12.11 -16.59
C VAL A 525 -13.29 -12.75 -16.44
N PHE A 526 -12.28 -12.30 -17.18
CA PHE A 526 -10.89 -12.75 -16.99
C PHE A 526 -10.30 -12.28 -15.66
N ASP A 527 -10.60 -11.05 -15.23
CA ASP A 527 -10.22 -10.56 -13.89
C ASP A 527 -10.80 -11.48 -12.80
N LEU A 528 -12.07 -11.92 -12.93
CA LEU A 528 -12.68 -12.91 -12.02
C LEU A 528 -11.94 -14.26 -12.04
N GLN A 529 -11.57 -14.76 -13.22
CA GLN A 529 -10.79 -16.01 -13.32
C GLN A 529 -9.42 -15.88 -12.66
N PHE A 530 -8.75 -14.74 -12.82
CA PHE A 530 -7.47 -14.46 -12.20
C PHE A 530 -7.55 -14.42 -10.67
N LEU A 531 -8.64 -13.86 -10.13
CA LEU A 531 -8.93 -13.82 -8.70
C LEU A 531 -9.40 -15.17 -8.12
N GLY A 532 -9.57 -16.20 -8.96
CA GLY A 532 -10.04 -17.53 -8.54
C GLY A 532 -11.57 -17.66 -8.43
N GLU A 533 -12.32 -16.63 -8.83
CA GLU A 533 -13.79 -16.57 -8.78
C GLU A 533 -14.43 -17.32 -9.96
N HIS A 534 -14.04 -18.59 -10.12
CA HIS A 534 -14.36 -19.40 -11.30
C HIS A 534 -15.86 -19.71 -11.43
N GLU A 535 -16.59 -19.89 -10.32
CA GLU A 535 -18.04 -20.13 -10.36
C GLU A 535 -18.80 -18.93 -10.94
N ILE A 536 -18.43 -17.72 -10.49
CA ILE A 536 -18.99 -16.46 -10.97
C ILE A 536 -18.64 -16.26 -12.45
N ALA A 537 -17.39 -16.50 -12.84
CA ALA A 537 -16.96 -16.41 -14.22
C ALA A 537 -17.77 -17.36 -15.14
N ILE A 538 -17.98 -18.61 -14.74
CA ILE A 538 -18.81 -19.57 -15.51
C ILE A 538 -20.25 -19.07 -15.64
N ARG A 539 -20.82 -18.52 -14.58
CA ARG A 539 -22.18 -17.94 -14.61
C ARG A 539 -22.25 -16.80 -15.62
N LEU A 540 -21.27 -15.90 -15.63
CA LEU A 540 -21.21 -14.80 -16.60
C LEU A 540 -21.02 -15.28 -18.03
N PHE A 541 -20.13 -16.24 -18.28
CA PHE A 541 -19.96 -16.83 -19.62
C PHE A 541 -21.27 -17.43 -20.16
N LYS A 542 -22.04 -18.14 -19.32
CA LYS A 542 -23.36 -18.67 -19.70
C LYS A 542 -24.34 -17.55 -20.04
N GLN A 543 -24.33 -16.46 -19.27
CA GLN A 543 -25.14 -15.29 -19.57
C GLN A 543 -24.70 -14.63 -20.87
N MET A 544 -23.41 -14.54 -21.17
CA MET A 544 -22.91 -13.94 -22.42
C MET A 544 -23.16 -14.81 -23.67
N ALA A 545 -23.42 -16.11 -23.51
CA ALA A 545 -23.53 -17.06 -24.62
C ALA A 545 -24.58 -16.68 -25.69
N HIS A 546 -25.65 -15.99 -25.31
CA HIS A 546 -26.70 -15.56 -26.26
C HIS A 546 -26.30 -14.33 -27.09
N LEU A 547 -25.29 -13.57 -26.63
CA LEU A 547 -24.75 -12.40 -27.31
C LEU A 547 -23.69 -12.76 -28.36
N ILE A 548 -23.17 -13.99 -28.29
CA ILE A 548 -22.16 -14.51 -29.19
C ILE A 548 -22.77 -14.90 -30.54
N ARG A 549 -22.25 -14.34 -31.63
CA ARG A 549 -22.79 -14.53 -32.98
C ARG A 549 -21.84 -15.27 -33.93
N THR A 550 -20.52 -15.15 -33.74
CA THR A 550 -19.53 -15.75 -34.64
C THR A 550 -19.00 -17.08 -34.12
N ALA A 551 -18.54 -17.95 -35.02
CA ALA A 551 -17.88 -19.20 -34.64
C ALA A 551 -16.59 -18.94 -33.82
N GLU A 552 -15.89 -17.85 -34.12
CA GLU A 552 -14.68 -17.41 -33.43
C GLU A 552 -14.96 -17.07 -31.96
N GLN A 553 -15.98 -16.25 -31.70
CA GLN A 553 -16.41 -15.91 -30.35
C GLN A 553 -16.88 -17.15 -29.56
N LYS A 554 -17.57 -18.10 -30.23
CA LYS A 554 -17.97 -19.37 -29.59
C LYS A 554 -16.75 -20.19 -29.18
N LYS A 555 -15.78 -20.33 -30.08
CA LYS A 555 -14.51 -21.03 -29.83
C LYS A 555 -13.82 -20.47 -28.58
N GLU A 556 -13.69 -19.15 -28.49
CA GLU A 556 -13.08 -18.47 -27.34
C GLU A 556 -13.87 -18.70 -26.05
N LEU A 557 -15.20 -18.51 -26.08
CA LEU A 557 -16.05 -18.75 -24.91
C LEU A 557 -15.87 -20.17 -24.34
N PHE A 558 -15.89 -21.19 -25.19
CA PHE A 558 -15.70 -22.58 -24.75
C PHE A 558 -14.34 -22.79 -24.10
N TYR A 559 -13.28 -22.20 -24.66
CA TYR A 559 -11.93 -22.29 -24.10
C TYR A 559 -11.85 -21.66 -22.71
N TRP A 560 -12.40 -20.45 -22.55
CA TRP A 560 -12.34 -19.73 -21.28
C TRP A 560 -13.23 -20.37 -20.21
N MET A 561 -14.42 -20.88 -20.58
CA MET A 561 -15.24 -21.69 -19.68
C MET A 561 -14.52 -22.96 -19.23
N ALA A 562 -13.79 -23.62 -20.13
CA ALA A 562 -12.99 -24.80 -19.79
C ALA A 562 -11.90 -24.47 -18.76
N GLN A 563 -11.26 -23.30 -18.88
CA GLN A 563 -10.26 -22.84 -17.91
C GLN A 563 -10.86 -22.64 -16.52
N SER A 564 -12.06 -22.05 -16.41
CA SER A 564 -12.75 -21.93 -15.11
C SER A 564 -13.13 -23.30 -14.52
N TRP A 565 -13.63 -24.23 -15.33
CA TRP A 565 -13.96 -25.58 -14.85
C TRP A 565 -12.71 -26.31 -14.34
N ALA A 566 -11.58 -26.17 -15.01
CA ALA A 566 -10.30 -26.71 -14.54
C ALA A 566 -9.86 -26.05 -13.23
N GLY A 567 -10.05 -24.73 -13.08
CA GLY A 567 -9.77 -24.01 -11.84
C GLY A 567 -10.61 -24.46 -10.65
N LEU A 568 -11.85 -24.92 -10.88
CA LEU A 568 -12.70 -25.56 -9.86
C LEU A 568 -12.36 -27.04 -9.58
N GLY A 569 -11.41 -27.62 -10.32
CA GLY A 569 -11.08 -29.04 -10.23
C GLY A 569 -12.06 -29.98 -10.94
N ASP A 570 -13.04 -29.46 -11.69
CA ASP A 570 -13.95 -30.26 -12.54
C ASP A 570 -13.30 -30.52 -13.90
N TYR A 571 -12.21 -31.28 -13.85
CA TYR A 571 -11.41 -31.62 -15.01
C TYR A 571 -12.16 -32.38 -16.13
N PRO A 572 -13.13 -33.29 -15.84
CA PRO A 572 -13.94 -33.90 -16.88
C PRO A 572 -14.74 -32.89 -17.70
N ARG A 573 -15.40 -31.92 -17.05
CA ARG A 573 -16.12 -30.86 -17.77
C ARG A 573 -15.16 -29.93 -18.51
N ALA A 574 -14.03 -29.57 -17.89
CA ALA A 574 -13.01 -28.77 -18.57
C ALA A 574 -12.55 -29.42 -19.88
N ALA A 575 -12.28 -30.73 -19.86
CA ALA A 575 -11.87 -31.47 -21.06
C ALA A 575 -12.92 -31.39 -22.19
N ILE A 576 -14.21 -31.57 -21.87
CA ILE A 576 -15.30 -31.46 -22.86
C ILE A 576 -15.31 -30.07 -23.50
N TYR A 577 -15.27 -29.01 -22.69
CA TYR A 577 -15.31 -27.64 -23.20
C TYR A 577 -14.08 -27.28 -24.04
N TYR A 578 -12.88 -27.75 -23.66
CA TYR A 578 -11.68 -27.58 -24.49
C TYR A 578 -11.79 -28.32 -25.84
N LEU A 579 -12.35 -29.53 -25.87
CA LEU A 579 -12.59 -30.27 -27.11
C LEU A 579 -13.61 -29.57 -28.01
N GLU A 580 -14.66 -28.98 -27.45
CA GLU A 580 -15.63 -28.17 -28.21
C GLU A 580 -15.00 -26.89 -28.77
N SER A 581 -14.12 -26.24 -28.03
CA SER A 581 -13.33 -25.13 -28.57
C SER A 581 -12.47 -25.58 -29.76
N ALA A 582 -11.78 -26.72 -29.63
CA ALA A 582 -10.96 -27.26 -30.70
C ALA A 582 -11.77 -27.71 -31.94
N SER A 583 -13.02 -28.15 -31.76
CA SER A 583 -13.91 -28.58 -32.85
C SER A 583 -14.40 -27.39 -33.69
N LEU A 584 -14.66 -26.26 -33.05
CA LEU A 584 -15.11 -25.00 -33.67
C LEU A 584 -13.98 -24.21 -34.35
N THR A 585 -12.73 -24.61 -34.13
CA THR A 585 -11.57 -23.97 -34.75
C THR A 585 -11.36 -24.47 -36.18
N GLY A 586 -11.46 -23.56 -37.16
CA GLY A 586 -11.17 -23.85 -38.57
C GLY A 586 -9.70 -24.15 -38.85
N GLU A 587 -9.39 -24.63 -40.05
CA GLU A 587 -8.01 -24.96 -40.46
C GLU A 587 -7.05 -23.75 -40.46
N SER A 588 -7.60 -22.53 -40.49
CA SER A 588 -6.85 -21.27 -40.47
C SER A 588 -6.23 -20.91 -39.12
N ASP A 589 -6.67 -21.51 -38.01
CA ASP A 589 -6.16 -21.23 -36.66
C ASP A 589 -5.67 -22.52 -35.96
N LEU A 590 -4.64 -23.12 -36.58
CA LEU A 590 -4.06 -24.38 -36.14
C LEU A 590 -3.48 -24.29 -34.71
N LEU A 591 -2.94 -23.12 -34.32
CA LEU A 591 -2.30 -22.94 -33.01
C LEU A 591 -3.33 -22.97 -31.87
N TRP A 592 -4.46 -22.29 -32.01
CA TRP A 592 -5.53 -22.35 -31.02
C TRP A 592 -6.06 -23.78 -30.85
N ARG A 593 -6.31 -24.45 -31.98
CA ARG A 593 -6.79 -25.83 -32.01
C ARG A 593 -5.83 -26.77 -31.27
N GLN A 594 -4.54 -26.61 -31.50
CA GLN A 594 -3.50 -27.39 -30.82
C GLN A 594 -3.47 -27.11 -29.32
N SER A 595 -3.58 -25.83 -28.91
CA SER A 595 -3.64 -25.45 -27.49
C SER A 595 -4.85 -26.07 -26.79
N ALA A 596 -6.04 -25.98 -27.40
CA ALA A 596 -7.27 -26.52 -26.85
C ALA A 596 -7.22 -28.06 -26.71
N PHE A 597 -6.76 -28.79 -27.73
CA PHE A 597 -6.55 -30.24 -27.60
C PHE A 597 -5.53 -30.60 -26.52
N TYR A 598 -4.44 -29.83 -26.42
CA TYR A 598 -3.44 -30.06 -25.38
C TYR A 598 -4.05 -29.90 -23.98
N LYS A 599 -4.79 -28.81 -23.75
CA LYS A 599 -5.48 -28.54 -22.49
C LYS A 599 -6.55 -29.58 -22.16
N ALA A 600 -7.30 -30.06 -23.15
CA ALA A 600 -8.24 -31.17 -22.97
C ALA A 600 -7.54 -32.45 -22.49
N GLY A 601 -6.41 -32.80 -23.12
CA GLY A 601 -5.60 -33.94 -22.70
C GLY A 601 -5.07 -33.82 -21.27
N GLN A 602 -4.63 -32.62 -20.87
CA GLN A 602 -4.19 -32.34 -19.50
C GLN A 602 -5.33 -32.52 -18.50
N SER A 603 -6.51 -31.96 -18.77
CA SER A 603 -7.66 -32.13 -17.89
C SER A 603 -8.12 -33.60 -17.79
N LEU A 604 -8.05 -34.39 -18.87
CA LEU A 604 -8.34 -35.82 -18.79
C LEU A 604 -7.31 -36.58 -17.94
N GLU A 605 -6.04 -36.19 -17.99
CA GLU A 605 -4.97 -36.73 -17.14
C GLU A 605 -5.23 -36.42 -15.66
N ASP A 606 -5.54 -35.16 -15.34
CA ASP A 606 -5.85 -34.70 -13.99
C ASP A 606 -7.13 -35.36 -13.42
N ALA A 607 -8.10 -35.68 -14.30
CA ALA A 607 -9.29 -36.47 -13.96
C ALA A 607 -9.01 -37.98 -13.78
N GLY A 608 -7.83 -38.47 -14.15
CA GLY A 608 -7.47 -39.89 -14.14
C GLY A 608 -7.98 -40.72 -15.33
N TYR A 609 -8.47 -40.08 -16.40
CA TYR A 609 -8.93 -40.71 -17.65
C TYR A 609 -7.79 -40.86 -18.67
N TYR A 610 -6.77 -41.62 -18.28
CA TYR A 610 -5.53 -41.77 -19.03
C TYR A 610 -5.68 -42.35 -20.45
N SER A 611 -6.59 -43.29 -20.64
CA SER A 611 -6.85 -43.91 -21.95
C SER A 611 -7.41 -42.90 -22.95
N ASP A 612 -8.25 -41.97 -22.50
CA ASP A 612 -8.82 -40.92 -23.33
C ASP A 612 -7.85 -39.77 -23.52
N ALA A 613 -7.07 -39.38 -22.50
CA ALA A 613 -5.96 -38.44 -22.62
C ALA A 613 -4.95 -38.90 -23.69
N LYS A 614 -4.60 -40.20 -23.70
CA LYS A 614 -3.72 -40.83 -24.69
C LYS A 614 -4.26 -40.69 -26.12
N LYS A 615 -5.56 -40.88 -26.34
CA LYS A 615 -6.19 -40.70 -27.67
C LYS A 615 -6.05 -39.25 -28.14
N VAL A 616 -6.35 -38.28 -27.27
CA VAL A 616 -6.26 -36.85 -27.58
C VAL A 616 -4.82 -36.44 -27.90
N TYR A 617 -3.84 -36.85 -27.09
CA TYR A 617 -2.43 -36.55 -27.35
C TYR A 617 -1.90 -37.23 -28.60
N THR A 618 -2.34 -38.45 -28.93
CA THR A 618 -1.93 -39.15 -30.17
C THR A 618 -2.49 -38.45 -31.41
N MET A 619 -3.75 -38.00 -31.35
CA MET A 619 -4.35 -37.19 -32.40
C MET A 619 -3.59 -35.87 -32.61
N LEU A 620 -3.20 -35.22 -31.51
CA LEU A 620 -2.41 -33.98 -31.57
C LEU A 620 -0.98 -34.21 -32.09
N LEU A 621 -0.37 -35.35 -31.76
CA LEU A 621 0.95 -35.76 -32.25
C LEU A 621 0.96 -35.95 -33.77
N GLY A 622 -0.09 -36.57 -34.33
CA GLY A 622 -0.22 -36.78 -35.77
C GLY A 622 -0.43 -35.50 -36.58
N ASN A 623 -0.91 -34.43 -35.94
CA ASN A 623 -1.31 -33.17 -36.57
C ASN A 623 -0.40 -31.98 -36.22
N SER A 624 0.71 -32.20 -35.50
CA SER A 624 1.68 -31.15 -35.13
C SER A 624 2.99 -31.32 -35.87
N SER A 625 3.52 -30.22 -36.40
CA SER A 625 4.82 -30.17 -37.09
C SER A 625 5.93 -29.53 -36.25
N ASP A 626 5.60 -29.02 -35.06
CA ASP A 626 6.56 -28.35 -34.17
C ASP A 626 7.35 -29.39 -33.34
N PRO A 627 8.68 -29.47 -33.49
CA PRO A 627 9.53 -30.40 -32.75
C PRO A 627 9.40 -30.30 -31.22
N LYS A 628 9.17 -29.10 -30.67
CA LYS A 628 9.02 -28.87 -29.23
C LYS A 628 7.71 -29.44 -28.72
N ILE A 629 6.62 -29.23 -29.45
CA ILE A 629 5.29 -29.79 -29.11
C ILE A 629 5.33 -31.32 -29.23
N LEU A 630 5.96 -31.85 -30.28
CA LEU A 630 6.11 -33.30 -30.48
C LEU A 630 6.87 -33.96 -29.31
N ALA A 631 7.99 -33.37 -28.86
CA ALA A 631 8.73 -33.88 -27.71
C ALA A 631 7.90 -33.85 -26.41
N LYS A 632 7.14 -32.77 -26.18
CA LYS A 632 6.26 -32.63 -25.01
C LYS A 632 5.15 -33.67 -24.99
N LEU A 633 4.53 -33.95 -26.15
CA LEU A 633 3.48 -34.96 -26.30
C LEU A 633 4.03 -36.38 -26.12
N GLN A 634 5.19 -36.68 -26.69
CA GLN A 634 5.86 -37.98 -26.50
C GLN A 634 6.18 -38.23 -25.03
N TYR A 635 6.68 -37.21 -24.32
CA TYR A 635 6.95 -37.29 -22.89
C TYR A 635 5.67 -37.58 -22.07
N ARG A 636 4.58 -36.86 -22.32
CA ARG A 636 3.29 -37.07 -21.64
C ARG A 636 2.71 -38.47 -21.91
N LEU A 637 2.78 -38.94 -23.16
CA LEU A 637 2.35 -40.28 -23.53
C LEU A 637 3.15 -41.37 -22.80
N ALA A 638 4.46 -41.17 -22.58
CA ALA A 638 5.28 -42.09 -21.79
C ALA A 638 4.91 -42.07 -20.31
N GLN A 639 4.61 -40.90 -19.73
CA GLN A 639 4.14 -40.78 -18.34
C GLN A 639 2.81 -41.50 -18.13
N ILE A 640 1.86 -41.36 -19.06
CA ILE A 640 0.59 -42.08 -19.03
C ILE A 640 0.81 -43.60 -19.05
N GLN A 641 1.67 -44.11 -19.93
CA GLN A 641 1.99 -45.54 -19.99
C GLN A 641 2.59 -46.03 -18.66
N LEU A 642 3.47 -45.26 -18.04
CA LEU A 642 4.01 -45.58 -16.72
C LEU A 642 2.93 -45.58 -15.64
N ALA A 643 2.00 -44.62 -15.64
CA ALA A 643 0.89 -44.56 -14.69
C ALA A 643 -0.09 -45.74 -14.85
N GLU A 644 -0.36 -46.19 -16.09
CA GLU A 644 -1.15 -47.39 -16.38
C GLU A 644 -0.47 -48.66 -15.85
N ILE A 645 0.85 -48.79 -16.01
CA ILE A 645 1.63 -49.94 -15.51
C ILE A 645 1.58 -50.03 -13.98
N HIS A 646 1.69 -48.90 -13.27
CA HIS A 646 1.66 -48.87 -11.81
C HIS A 646 0.26 -49.13 -11.23
N ARG A 647 -0.83 -48.87 -11.95
CA ARG A 647 -2.20 -49.26 -11.54
C ARG A 647 -2.55 -50.71 -11.88
N GLY A 648 -1.85 -51.32 -12.84
CA GLY A 648 -2.05 -52.70 -13.29
C GLY A 648 -1.37 -53.77 -12.42
N ASN A 649 -0.53 -53.38 -11.46
CA ASN A 649 0.05 -54.26 -10.45
C ASN A 649 -0.45 -53.82 -9.06
N PRO A 650 -1.40 -54.55 -8.44
CA PRO A 650 -1.83 -54.28 -7.06
C PRO A 650 -0.72 -54.53 -6.03
#